data_AF-A0A949JT15-F1
#
_entry.id   AF-A0A949JT15-F1
#
_cell.length_a   1.000
_cell.length_b   1.000
_cell.length_c   1.000
_cell.angle_alpha   90.00
_cell.angle_beta   90.00
_cell.angle_gamma   90.00
#
_symmetry.space_group_name_H-M   'P 1'
#
loop_
_entity.id
_entity.type
_entity.pdbx_description
1 polymer ?
#
loop_
_entity_poly.entity_id
_entity_poly.type
_entity_poly.pdbx_seq_one_letter_code
_entity_poly.pdbx_strand_id
1 'polypeptide(L)'
;DETKKSITASATPPEVKAMLGREEEKRKRHSTSLIFLIVYLLSLGIGFHLGTVMVYGGIFFMMLMVREKTFSNFELIVFTFGFAVIVADMTLHKQSNLTIIGLVILVILVLWTVMSKGRFALIASLLFFLGISVHLFLLIRSHMNPELDMVDPETWRALYAHLRREQYPPMNVFVRKASPLWQTGQFLRYFVDQFRILGDVKAGPLNIGVLSVVIPTALGLYGIGVNYLRERKTWVLNFTNLAVHTIGMIILLNFSDHEPRERDYFYGPGFYFFSLFIGIGASSMLLMLAGYLRESGRKIARVVIPVGLILIVFSILPARVHWFSHDRSDNWLARDYAYNMLTGCEPDAILITNGDNDTYPLWYIQTVEGYRRDVKVVNRMLLNTSWYVKQLKDQEPGVPIDLTDIEIERLRPVRDSRNGNIIWTYTRVLDHIVRTTNWKRPIYFGVTVPKEVWEMYSDYLEMQGMVRRLVAKKGRYMVNDYQMARNMRDIFEYRGVLTEDGKTETSLYKSIDVTTMYQNYSVATMQLAFNAGRKKEYPEAIDWAERSFAISPAFDWGRKELGIYYMHNRQYDKAIEYFKSQQVRDPDNCDFHLGVAAVYETMGDLDSALDVLALSSDVAIACRDIYTHGFNIAARLGRRTEAKEFVKKWVDLHPEDREMANFYADIDRILDEESARRDSTDSGVEEIPPAGQSR
;
A
#
# COMPACT_ATOMS: atom_id res chain seq x y z
N ASP A 1 -50.12 21.86 16.56
CA ASP A 1 -50.85 20.57 16.43
C ASP A 1 -51.43 20.03 17.74
N GLU A 2 -51.33 20.77 18.87
CA GLU A 2 -51.92 20.32 20.16
C GLU A 2 -53.45 20.47 20.22
N THR A 3 -54.05 21.30 19.36
CA THR A 3 -55.50 21.51 19.28
C THR A 3 -56.26 20.44 18.49
N LYS A 4 -55.59 19.54 17.75
CA LYS A 4 -56.24 18.40 17.06
C LYS A 4 -56.25 17.10 17.88
N LYS A 5 -55.42 16.98 18.91
CA LYS A 5 -55.41 15.80 19.81
C LYS A 5 -56.50 15.82 20.88
N SER A 6 -57.08 16.97 21.21
CA SER A 6 -58.13 17.05 22.24
C SER A 6 -59.54 16.73 21.74
N ILE A 7 -59.79 16.79 20.42
CA ILE A 7 -61.15 16.62 19.85
C ILE A 7 -61.45 15.15 19.45
N THR A 8 -60.45 14.27 19.39
CA THR A 8 -60.64 12.83 19.06
C THR A 8 -60.54 11.89 20.26
N ALA A 9 -60.21 12.40 21.45
CA ALA A 9 -59.99 11.56 22.64
C ALA A 9 -61.28 11.19 23.42
N SER A 10 -62.44 11.79 23.11
CA SER A 10 -63.67 11.57 23.88
C SER A 10 -64.63 10.52 23.28
N ALA A 11 -64.29 9.89 22.16
CA ALA A 11 -65.18 8.93 21.47
C ALA A 11 -64.50 7.60 21.07
N THR A 12 -63.35 7.24 21.65
CA THR A 12 -62.72 5.93 21.42
C THR A 12 -63.26 4.91 22.42
N PRO A 13 -63.85 3.78 21.98
CA PRO A 13 -64.34 2.75 22.89
C PRO A 13 -63.24 2.27 23.86
N PRO A 14 -63.56 1.91 25.11
CA PRO A 14 -62.58 1.46 26.11
C PRO A 14 -61.69 0.31 25.60
N GLU A 15 -62.26 -0.59 24.80
CA GLU A 15 -61.57 -1.72 24.17
C GLU A 15 -60.49 -1.26 23.17
N VAL A 16 -60.80 -0.25 22.34
CA VAL A 16 -59.86 0.32 21.38
C VAL A 16 -58.73 1.06 22.11
N LYS A 17 -59.04 1.78 23.19
CA LYS A 17 -58.03 2.44 24.03
C LYS A 17 -57.08 1.44 24.71
N ALA A 18 -57.63 0.32 25.19
CA ALA A 18 -56.84 -0.77 25.75
C ALA A 18 -55.97 -1.46 24.68
N MET A 19 -56.50 -1.67 23.48
CA MET A 19 -55.77 -2.24 22.34
C MET A 19 -54.61 -1.34 21.91
N LEU A 20 -54.85 -0.04 21.72
CA LEU A 20 -53.83 0.95 21.38
C LEU A 20 -52.74 1.05 22.45
N GLY A 21 -53.12 1.01 23.74
CA GLY A 21 -52.17 0.98 24.85
C GLY A 21 -51.27 -0.26 24.83
N ARG A 22 -51.82 -1.45 24.56
CA ARG A 22 -51.04 -2.70 24.41
C ARG A 22 -50.09 -2.64 23.20
N GLU A 23 -50.53 -2.08 22.07
CA GLU A 23 -49.66 -1.89 20.90
C GLU A 23 -48.51 -0.92 21.18
N GLU A 24 -48.78 0.19 21.86
CA GLU A 24 -47.77 1.17 22.24
C GLU A 24 -46.74 0.56 23.20
N GLU A 25 -47.19 -0.22 24.18
CA GLU A 25 -46.31 -0.93 25.11
C GLU A 25 -45.46 -1.99 24.39
N LYS A 26 -46.06 -2.74 23.45
CA LYS A 26 -45.35 -3.70 22.61
C LYS A 26 -44.27 -3.01 21.76
N ARG A 27 -44.58 -1.87 21.15
CA ARG A 27 -43.61 -1.06 20.40
C ARG A 27 -42.48 -0.57 21.30
N LYS A 28 -42.79 -0.06 22.48
CA LYS A 28 -41.77 0.38 23.47
C LYS A 28 -40.83 -0.75 23.85
N ARG A 29 -41.37 -1.93 24.21
CA ARG A 29 -40.56 -3.12 24.54
C ARG A 29 -39.67 -3.57 23.37
N HIS A 30 -40.22 -3.55 22.15
CA HIS A 30 -39.45 -3.88 20.96
C HIS A 30 -38.29 -2.90 20.75
N SER A 31 -38.55 -1.59 20.85
CA SER A 31 -37.50 -0.55 20.76
C SER A 31 -36.41 -0.73 21.83
N THR A 32 -36.77 -1.07 23.07
CA THR A 32 -35.79 -1.36 24.12
C THR A 32 -34.93 -2.57 23.79
N SER A 33 -35.53 -3.61 23.22
CA SER A 33 -34.82 -4.81 22.80
C SER A 33 -33.80 -4.51 21.70
N LEU A 34 -34.14 -3.62 20.75
CA LEU A 34 -33.21 -3.15 19.73
C LEU A 34 -32.04 -2.36 20.34
N ILE A 35 -32.28 -1.56 21.38
CA ILE A 35 -31.20 -0.81 22.05
C ILE A 35 -30.25 -1.77 22.78
N PHE A 36 -30.80 -2.80 23.44
CA PHE A 36 -29.97 -3.84 24.04
C PHE A 36 -29.15 -4.62 23.00
N LEU A 37 -29.73 -4.92 21.85
CA LEU A 37 -28.98 -5.49 20.72
C LEU A 37 -27.85 -4.57 20.26
N ILE A 38 -28.12 -3.27 20.13
CA ILE A 38 -27.09 -2.26 19.78
C ILE A 38 -25.97 -2.27 20.82
N VAL A 39 -26.28 -2.27 22.13
CA VAL A 39 -25.26 -2.34 23.20
C VAL A 39 -24.40 -3.59 23.06
N TYR A 40 -25.00 -4.75 22.85
CA TYR A 40 -24.27 -5.99 22.62
C TYR A 40 -23.37 -5.91 21.37
N LEU A 41 -23.90 -5.47 20.22
CA LEU A 41 -23.13 -5.33 18.98
C LEU A 41 -21.97 -4.32 19.11
N LEU A 42 -22.18 -3.21 19.83
CA LEU A 42 -21.13 -2.24 20.13
C LEU A 42 -19.97 -2.89 20.89
N SER A 43 -20.28 -3.74 21.87
CA SER A 43 -19.26 -4.40 22.70
C SER A 43 -18.47 -5.50 22.01
N LEU A 44 -19.02 -6.13 20.96
CA LEU A 44 -18.28 -7.14 20.17
C LEU A 44 -17.03 -6.57 19.50
N GLY A 45 -17.06 -5.30 19.08
CA GLY A 45 -15.96 -4.65 18.36
C GLY A 45 -14.89 -3.98 19.24
N ILE A 46 -15.08 -3.98 20.56
CA ILE A 46 -14.20 -3.26 21.51
C ILE A 46 -12.85 -3.95 21.61
N GLY A 47 -11.77 -3.21 21.30
CA GLY A 47 -10.37 -3.64 21.43
C GLY A 47 -9.57 -3.56 20.12
N PHE A 48 -10.18 -3.94 19.00
CA PHE A 48 -9.49 -3.97 17.70
C PHE A 48 -10.04 -2.94 16.71
N HIS A 49 -11.35 -2.76 16.66
CA HIS A 49 -12.00 -1.87 15.70
C HIS A 49 -12.70 -0.72 16.42
N LEU A 50 -11.99 0.41 16.53
CA LEU A 50 -12.52 1.61 17.17
C LEU A 50 -13.78 2.17 16.46
N GLY A 51 -14.04 1.78 15.22
CA GLY A 51 -15.20 2.22 14.44
C GLY A 51 -16.55 1.95 15.13
N THR A 52 -16.75 0.80 15.79
CA THR A 52 -18.02 0.53 16.50
C THR A 52 -18.19 1.46 17.69
N VAL A 53 -17.13 1.69 18.45
CA VAL A 53 -17.09 2.62 19.60
C VAL A 53 -17.40 4.04 19.16
N MET A 54 -16.86 4.46 18.02
CA MET A 54 -17.01 5.82 17.51
C MET A 54 -18.44 6.15 17.07
N VAL A 55 -19.24 5.16 16.67
CA VAL A 55 -20.66 5.35 16.32
C VAL A 55 -21.53 5.65 17.56
N TYR A 56 -21.07 5.22 18.75
CA TYR A 56 -21.83 5.37 19.99
C TYR A 56 -22.14 6.83 20.33
N GLY A 57 -21.24 7.77 20.02
CA GLY A 57 -21.46 9.20 20.29
C GLY A 57 -22.74 9.73 19.65
N GLY A 58 -22.97 9.43 18.37
CA GLY A 58 -24.21 9.82 17.68
C GLY A 58 -25.46 9.15 18.28
N ILE A 59 -25.36 7.88 18.65
CA ILE A 59 -26.46 7.13 19.30
C ILE A 59 -26.80 7.76 20.66
N PHE A 60 -25.80 8.05 21.46
CA PHE A 60 -25.94 8.66 22.77
C PHE A 60 -26.67 10.01 22.69
N PHE A 61 -26.19 10.94 21.85
CA PHE A 61 -26.83 12.25 21.72
C PHE A 61 -28.25 12.16 21.17
N MET A 62 -28.50 11.31 20.18
CA MET A 62 -29.85 11.06 19.69
C MET A 62 -30.76 10.55 20.81
N MET A 63 -30.30 9.58 21.61
CA MET A 63 -31.10 8.98 22.69
C MET A 63 -31.43 9.95 23.81
N LEU A 64 -30.57 10.95 24.08
CA LEU A 64 -30.89 12.03 25.02
C LEU A 64 -32.09 12.88 24.56
N MET A 65 -32.27 13.04 23.25
CA MET A 65 -33.38 13.81 22.65
C MET A 65 -34.69 13.01 22.54
N VAL A 66 -34.64 11.68 22.65
CA VAL A 66 -35.84 10.83 22.65
C VAL A 66 -36.56 10.95 23.99
N ARG A 67 -37.76 11.53 24.00
CA ARG A 67 -38.58 11.67 25.22
C ARG A 67 -39.28 10.37 25.60
N GLU A 68 -39.85 9.67 24.62
CA GLU A 68 -40.60 8.43 24.83
C GLU A 68 -39.66 7.22 24.76
N LYS A 69 -39.08 6.85 25.90
CA LYS A 69 -38.24 5.66 26.05
C LYS A 69 -38.53 4.94 27.37
N THR A 70 -38.19 3.66 27.44
CA THR A 70 -38.45 2.81 28.61
C THR A 70 -37.43 2.97 29.74
N PHE A 71 -36.44 3.84 29.57
CA PHE A 71 -35.35 4.06 30.51
C PHE A 71 -35.05 5.55 30.65
N SER A 72 -34.47 5.94 31.78
CA SER A 72 -34.16 7.34 32.09
C SER A 72 -32.87 7.82 31.39
N ASN A 73 -32.76 9.14 31.20
CA ASN A 73 -31.48 9.74 30.76
C ASN A 73 -30.35 9.46 31.77
N PHE A 74 -30.68 9.37 33.05
CA PHE A 74 -29.70 9.04 34.09
C PHE A 74 -29.15 7.62 33.91
N GLU A 75 -30.00 6.61 33.70
CA GLU A 75 -29.55 5.25 33.40
C GLU A 75 -28.67 5.18 32.14
N LEU A 76 -28.99 5.97 31.11
CA LEU A 76 -28.16 6.07 29.91
C LEU A 76 -26.78 6.64 30.25
N ILE A 77 -26.72 7.74 31.01
CA ILE A 77 -25.46 8.38 31.44
C ILE A 77 -24.62 7.42 32.29
N VAL A 78 -25.24 6.66 33.20
CA VAL A 78 -24.54 5.66 34.03
C VAL A 78 -23.90 4.59 33.14
N PHE A 79 -24.63 4.07 32.16
CA PHE A 79 -24.06 3.13 31.18
C PHE A 79 -22.94 3.78 30.36
N THR A 80 -23.15 4.99 29.84
CA THR A 80 -22.14 5.75 29.08
C THR A 80 -20.87 6.00 29.88
N PHE A 81 -20.98 6.29 31.18
CA PHE A 81 -19.84 6.46 32.07
C PHE A 81 -19.01 5.17 32.16
N GLY A 82 -19.66 4.03 32.41
CA GLY A 82 -18.98 2.73 32.46
C GLY A 82 -18.30 2.38 31.13
N PHE A 83 -19.00 2.60 30.02
CA PHE A 83 -18.48 2.46 28.67
C PHE A 83 -17.21 3.32 28.47
N ALA A 84 -17.27 4.60 28.85
CA ALA A 84 -16.15 5.53 28.70
C ALA A 84 -14.94 5.14 29.56
N VAL A 85 -15.13 4.63 30.78
CA VAL A 85 -14.05 4.13 31.65
C VAL A 85 -13.29 3.00 30.95
N ILE A 86 -13.99 2.01 30.39
CA ILE A 86 -13.36 0.89 29.68
C ILE A 86 -12.64 1.36 28.41
N VAL A 87 -13.28 2.19 27.59
CA VAL A 87 -12.65 2.73 26.37
C VAL A 87 -11.40 3.56 26.71
N ALA A 88 -11.45 4.37 27.77
CA ALA A 88 -10.29 5.15 28.22
C ALA A 88 -9.15 4.24 28.68
N ASP A 89 -9.43 3.17 29.43
CA ASP A 89 -8.40 2.22 29.86
C ASP A 89 -7.68 1.53 28.69
N MET A 90 -8.45 1.18 27.66
CA MET A 90 -7.93 0.52 26.46
C MET A 90 -7.17 1.46 25.53
N THR A 91 -7.39 2.77 25.59
CA THR A 91 -6.81 3.75 24.66
C THR A 91 -5.71 4.62 25.28
N LEU A 92 -5.79 4.90 26.58
CA LEU A 92 -4.84 5.73 27.32
C LEU A 92 -3.98 4.80 28.19
N HIS A 93 -2.84 4.35 27.64
CA HIS A 93 -1.86 3.53 28.36
C HIS A 93 -1.52 4.17 29.72
N LYS A 94 -1.47 3.35 30.79
CA LYS A 94 -1.03 3.69 32.18
C LYS A 94 -2.08 4.23 33.18
N GLN A 95 -3.36 3.87 33.09
CA GLN A 95 -4.37 4.33 34.05
C GLN A 95 -5.12 3.23 34.84
N SER A 96 -4.47 2.10 35.16
CA SER A 96 -5.14 0.95 35.81
C SER A 96 -5.86 1.29 37.12
N ASN A 97 -5.28 2.20 37.93
CA ASN A 97 -5.90 2.59 39.21
C ASN A 97 -7.16 3.44 39.01
N LEU A 98 -7.15 4.36 38.04
CA LEU A 98 -8.34 5.15 37.70
C LEU A 98 -9.45 4.27 37.11
N THR A 99 -9.10 3.26 36.32
CA THR A 99 -10.03 2.29 35.78
C THR A 99 -10.77 1.55 36.90
N ILE A 100 -10.03 1.05 37.90
CA ILE A 100 -10.63 0.38 39.07
C ILE A 100 -11.58 1.32 39.81
N ILE A 101 -11.14 2.56 40.09
CA ILE A 101 -12.00 3.57 40.75
C ILE A 101 -13.26 3.83 39.93
N GLY A 102 -13.13 4.00 38.61
CA GLY A 102 -14.25 4.21 37.69
C GLY A 102 -15.22 3.03 37.69
N LEU A 103 -14.73 1.79 37.71
CA LEU A 103 -15.58 0.59 37.79
C LEU A 103 -16.30 0.46 39.13
N VAL A 104 -15.66 0.83 40.24
CA VAL A 104 -16.34 0.87 41.55
C VAL A 104 -17.46 1.90 41.55
N ILE A 105 -17.20 3.11 41.02
CA ILE A 105 -18.22 4.15 40.87
C ILE A 105 -19.36 3.65 39.98
N LEU A 106 -19.05 2.97 38.86
CA LEU A 106 -20.05 2.38 37.99
C LEU A 106 -20.94 1.39 38.73
N VAL A 107 -20.37 0.47 39.52
CA VAL A 107 -21.16 -0.50 40.30
C VAL A 107 -22.09 0.20 41.28
N ILE A 108 -21.60 1.22 42.01
CA ILE A 108 -22.43 2.01 42.94
C ILE A 108 -23.58 2.68 42.20
N LEU A 109 -23.31 3.33 41.07
CA LEU A 109 -24.33 4.01 40.27
C LEU A 109 -25.35 3.02 39.69
N VAL A 110 -24.91 1.86 39.19
CA VAL A 110 -25.80 0.80 38.70
C VAL A 110 -26.69 0.29 39.83
N LEU A 111 -26.13 -0.02 41.00
CA LEU A 111 -26.91 -0.44 42.18
C LEU A 111 -27.95 0.60 42.58
N TRP A 112 -27.58 1.89 42.56
CA TRP A 112 -28.52 2.97 42.84
C TRP A 112 -29.65 3.04 41.80
N THR A 113 -29.36 2.88 40.51
CA THR A 113 -30.41 2.82 39.48
C THR A 113 -31.38 1.65 39.73
N VAL A 114 -30.87 0.49 40.12
CA VAL A 114 -31.66 -0.71 40.46
C VAL A 114 -32.56 -0.46 41.68
N MET A 115 -32.02 0.14 42.73
CA MET A 115 -32.80 0.53 43.92
C MET A 115 -33.88 1.55 43.58
N SER A 116 -33.63 2.40 42.57
CA SER A 116 -34.60 3.38 42.04
C SER A 116 -35.57 2.78 41.01
N LYS A 117 -35.70 1.45 40.94
CA LYS A 117 -36.54 0.68 39.99
C LYS A 117 -36.13 0.77 38.52
N GLY A 118 -34.98 1.38 38.20
CA GLY A 118 -34.36 1.33 36.89
C GLY A 118 -33.71 -0.04 36.64
N ARG A 119 -33.71 -0.53 35.40
CA ARG A 119 -33.08 -1.82 35.03
C ARG A 119 -32.21 -1.73 33.80
N PHE A 120 -32.25 -0.61 33.09
CA PHE A 120 -31.56 -0.45 31.83
C PHE A 120 -30.06 -0.44 32.02
N ALA A 121 -29.54 0.37 32.96
CA ALA A 121 -28.09 0.48 33.19
C ALA A 121 -27.47 -0.87 33.58
N LEU A 122 -28.18 -1.67 34.39
CA LEU A 122 -27.75 -3.02 34.75
C LEU A 122 -27.73 -3.96 33.53
N ILE A 123 -28.85 -4.09 32.81
CA ILE A 123 -28.94 -5.02 31.68
C ILE A 123 -27.98 -4.61 30.56
N ALA A 124 -27.88 -3.31 30.25
CA ALA A 124 -26.94 -2.78 29.26
C ALA A 124 -25.49 -3.07 29.67
N SER A 125 -25.12 -2.87 30.93
CA SER A 125 -23.78 -3.20 31.43
C SER A 125 -23.49 -4.71 31.35
N LEU A 126 -24.45 -5.56 31.71
CA LEU A 126 -24.30 -7.02 31.60
C LEU A 126 -24.11 -7.47 30.15
N LEU A 127 -24.92 -6.95 29.23
CA LEU A 127 -24.79 -7.24 27.80
C LEU A 127 -23.48 -6.74 27.22
N PHE A 128 -22.99 -5.61 27.70
CA PHE A 128 -21.71 -5.06 27.33
C PHE A 128 -20.55 -5.98 27.75
N PHE A 129 -20.56 -6.45 29.00
CA PHE A 129 -19.56 -7.43 29.45
C PHE A 129 -19.71 -8.78 28.74
N LEU A 130 -20.94 -9.19 28.42
CA LEU A 130 -21.19 -10.38 27.61
C LEU A 130 -20.56 -10.26 26.22
N GLY A 131 -20.67 -9.11 25.54
CA GLY A 131 -20.01 -8.94 24.24
C GLY A 131 -18.49 -8.87 24.35
N ILE A 132 -17.94 -8.24 25.39
CA ILE A 132 -16.48 -8.26 25.64
C ILE A 132 -15.98 -9.69 25.87
N SER A 133 -16.79 -10.57 26.48
CA SER A 133 -16.40 -11.96 26.77
C SER A 133 -15.99 -12.77 25.54
N VAL A 134 -16.36 -12.35 24.31
CA VAL A 134 -15.89 -12.97 23.07
C VAL A 134 -14.35 -12.97 22.96
N HIS A 135 -13.68 -12.00 23.57
CA HIS A 135 -12.22 -11.92 23.61
C HIS A 135 -11.55 -13.05 24.39
N LEU A 136 -12.30 -13.77 25.24
CA LEU A 136 -11.82 -14.99 25.90
C LEU A 136 -11.47 -16.09 24.89
N PHE A 137 -12.02 -16.03 23.68
CA PHE A 137 -11.59 -16.91 22.59
C PHE A 137 -10.08 -16.81 22.33
N LEU A 138 -9.46 -15.63 22.45
CA LEU A 138 -8.02 -15.48 22.23
C LEU A 138 -7.21 -16.27 23.26
N LEU A 139 -7.61 -16.19 24.54
CA LEU A 139 -6.99 -16.97 25.62
C LEU A 139 -7.08 -18.47 25.34
N ILE A 140 -8.27 -18.95 24.94
CA ILE A 140 -8.50 -20.37 24.62
C ILE A 140 -7.67 -20.78 23.40
N ARG A 141 -7.70 -19.97 22.34
CA ARG A 141 -7.06 -20.29 21.06
C ARG A 141 -5.54 -20.31 21.17
N SER A 142 -4.96 -19.42 21.98
CA SER A 142 -3.53 -19.30 22.24
C SER A 142 -3.01 -20.54 22.99
N HIS A 143 -3.71 -21.02 24.03
CA HIS A 143 -3.36 -22.30 24.71
C HIS A 143 -3.37 -23.54 23.80
N MET A 144 -4.06 -23.47 22.65
CA MET A 144 -4.01 -24.54 21.65
C MET A 144 -2.76 -24.48 20.77
N ASN A 145 -1.81 -23.57 21.06
CA ASN A 145 -0.56 -23.36 20.35
C ASN A 145 -0.76 -23.25 18.82
N PRO A 146 -1.47 -22.21 18.33
CA PRO A 146 -1.55 -21.97 16.89
C PRO A 146 -0.15 -21.82 16.28
N GLU A 147 -0.03 -22.16 15.01
CA GLU A 147 1.19 -21.89 14.22
C GLU A 147 1.50 -20.39 14.17
N LEU A 148 0.46 -19.54 14.19
CA LEU A 148 0.57 -18.09 14.30
C LEU A 148 -0.11 -17.62 15.59
N ASP A 149 0.68 -17.36 16.64
CA ASP A 149 0.18 -16.89 17.92
C ASP A 149 0.69 -15.49 18.29
N MET A 150 0.16 -14.48 17.58
CA MET A 150 0.61 -13.10 17.72
C MET A 150 0.44 -12.58 19.15
N VAL A 151 1.55 -12.17 19.77
CA VAL A 151 1.61 -11.62 21.15
C VAL A 151 1.36 -12.66 22.25
N ASP A 152 1.04 -13.91 21.91
CA ASP A 152 0.90 -15.02 22.87
C ASP A 152 -0.01 -14.68 24.07
N PRO A 153 -1.33 -14.43 23.84
CA PRO A 153 -2.26 -14.06 24.90
C PRO A 153 -2.70 -15.25 25.78
N GLU A 154 -1.82 -16.20 26.11
CA GLU A 154 -2.11 -17.38 26.95
C GLU A 154 -2.40 -17.03 28.41
N THR A 155 -1.96 -15.88 28.91
CA THR A 155 -2.22 -15.48 30.30
C THR A 155 -3.19 -14.32 30.37
N TRP A 156 -3.92 -14.17 31.49
CA TRP A 156 -4.75 -12.99 31.74
C TRP A 156 -3.99 -11.67 31.58
N ARG A 157 -2.72 -11.65 31.98
CA ARG A 157 -1.85 -10.49 31.82
C ARG A 157 -1.54 -10.21 30.34
N ALA A 158 -1.20 -11.23 29.57
CA ALA A 158 -0.91 -11.09 28.14
C ALA A 158 -2.17 -10.72 27.35
N LEU A 159 -3.31 -11.35 27.63
CA LEU A 159 -4.61 -10.98 27.06
C LEU A 159 -4.96 -9.52 27.37
N TYR A 160 -4.80 -9.08 28.61
CA TYR A 160 -5.08 -7.70 28.99
C TYR A 160 -4.13 -6.71 28.29
N ALA A 161 -2.84 -7.00 28.22
CA ALA A 161 -1.86 -6.19 27.48
C ALA A 161 -2.19 -6.14 25.98
N HIS A 162 -2.63 -7.25 25.40
CA HIS A 162 -3.06 -7.36 24.01
C HIS A 162 -4.30 -6.50 23.72
N LEU A 163 -5.33 -6.57 24.58
CA LEU A 163 -6.55 -5.75 24.48
C LEU A 163 -6.28 -4.25 24.61
N ARG A 164 -5.28 -3.87 25.41
CA ARG A 164 -4.81 -2.48 25.55
C ARG A 164 -3.82 -2.08 24.46
N ARG A 165 -3.46 -2.99 23.56
CA ARG A 165 -2.51 -2.75 22.48
C ARG A 165 -1.16 -2.25 23.01
N GLU A 166 -0.69 -2.79 24.13
CA GLU A 166 0.60 -2.40 24.74
C GLU A 166 1.81 -2.70 23.84
N GLN A 167 1.64 -3.54 22.82
CA GLN A 167 2.66 -3.78 21.79
C GLN A 167 2.91 -2.55 20.88
N TYR A 168 2.04 -1.55 20.89
CA TYR A 168 2.22 -0.31 20.11
C TYR A 168 2.60 0.87 21.01
N PRO A 169 3.43 1.80 20.52
CA PRO A 169 3.68 3.06 21.23
C PRO A 169 2.37 3.81 21.49
N PRO A 170 2.24 4.49 22.64
CA PRO A 170 1.04 5.26 22.95
C PRO A 170 0.84 6.37 21.90
N MET A 171 -0.40 6.52 21.43
CA MET A 171 -0.74 7.58 20.48
C MET A 171 -0.76 8.94 21.20
N ASN A 172 0.00 9.91 20.68
CA ASN A 172 -0.10 11.31 21.11
C ASN A 172 -0.81 12.12 20.03
N VAL A 173 -2.08 12.44 20.26
CA VAL A 173 -2.92 13.20 19.31
C VAL A 173 -2.60 14.70 19.27
N PHE A 174 -1.90 15.21 20.29
CA PHE A 174 -1.55 16.63 20.41
C PHE A 174 -0.28 17.00 19.64
N VAL A 175 0.60 16.04 19.37
CA VAL A 175 1.81 16.26 18.56
C VAL A 175 1.51 15.88 17.11
N ARG A 176 1.32 16.85 16.22
CA ARG A 176 0.98 16.58 14.82
C ARG A 176 2.17 15.98 14.05
N LYS A 177 1.92 14.91 13.29
CA LYS A 177 2.95 14.26 12.45
C LYS A 177 3.08 14.89 11.05
N ALA A 178 2.10 15.66 10.62
CA ALA A 178 2.11 16.41 9.37
C ALA A 178 1.28 17.69 9.54
N SER A 179 1.36 18.61 8.58
CA SER A 179 0.57 19.84 8.64
C SER A 179 -0.94 19.53 8.55
N PRO A 180 -1.80 20.30 9.26
CA PRO A 180 -3.26 20.14 9.15
C PRO A 180 -3.77 20.29 7.72
N LEU A 181 -3.12 21.16 6.92
CA LEU A 181 -3.45 21.35 5.52
C LEU A 181 -3.18 20.08 4.70
N TRP A 182 -2.04 19.44 4.88
CA TRP A 182 -1.71 18.19 4.20
C TRP A 182 -2.70 17.09 4.57
N GLN A 183 -2.99 16.90 5.86
CA GLN A 183 -3.91 15.86 6.33
C GLN A 183 -5.34 16.08 5.85
N THR A 184 -5.78 17.35 5.82
CA THR A 184 -7.09 17.71 5.25
C THR A 184 -7.10 17.49 3.74
N GLY A 185 -6.01 17.83 3.04
CA GLY A 185 -5.84 17.58 1.61
C GLY A 185 -5.91 16.09 1.27
N GLN A 186 -5.30 15.22 2.10
CA GLN A 186 -5.41 13.77 1.95
C GLN A 186 -6.84 13.28 2.12
N PHE A 187 -7.55 13.75 3.15
CA PHE A 187 -8.96 13.41 3.31
C PHE A 187 -9.79 13.86 2.10
N LEU A 188 -9.58 15.09 1.61
CA LEU A 188 -10.29 15.61 0.44
C LEU A 188 -9.99 14.81 -0.82
N ARG A 189 -8.75 14.34 -0.99
CA ARG A 189 -8.39 13.42 -2.08
C ARG A 189 -9.20 12.13 -2.01
N TYR A 190 -9.22 11.46 -0.85
CA TYR A 190 -10.05 10.25 -0.67
C TYR A 190 -11.53 10.51 -0.89
N PHE A 191 -12.03 11.66 -0.42
CA PHE A 191 -13.42 12.06 -0.63
C PHE A 191 -13.73 12.24 -2.12
N VAL A 192 -12.85 12.89 -2.88
CA VAL A 192 -12.99 13.03 -4.33
C VAL A 192 -12.94 11.68 -5.03
N ASP A 193 -11.99 10.82 -4.67
CA ASP A 193 -11.85 9.48 -5.23
C ASP A 193 -13.10 8.61 -4.97
N GLN A 194 -13.72 8.77 -3.79
CA GLN A 194 -14.92 8.03 -3.40
C GLN A 194 -16.19 8.49 -4.11
N PHE A 195 -16.33 9.79 -4.39
CA PHE A 195 -17.59 10.39 -4.86
C PHE A 195 -17.52 10.94 -6.29
N ARG A 196 -16.39 10.85 -6.99
CA ARG A 196 -16.33 11.16 -8.42
C ARG A 196 -17.09 10.11 -9.22
N ILE A 197 -18.00 10.57 -10.07
CA ILE A 197 -18.97 9.77 -10.80
C ILE A 197 -18.43 9.33 -12.16
N LEU A 198 -17.70 10.22 -12.82
CA LEU A 198 -17.25 10.05 -14.21
C LEU A 198 -15.75 9.69 -14.29
N GLY A 199 -15.15 9.18 -13.22
CA GLY A 199 -13.76 8.73 -13.19
C GLY A 199 -12.75 9.83 -13.53
N ASP A 200 -11.94 9.57 -14.55
CA ASP A 200 -10.87 10.45 -15.03
C ASP A 200 -11.11 10.99 -16.45
N VAL A 201 -12.38 11.09 -16.87
CA VAL A 201 -12.74 11.66 -18.17
C VAL A 201 -12.26 13.11 -18.25
N LYS A 202 -11.49 13.44 -19.29
CA LYS A 202 -10.96 14.78 -19.56
C LYS A 202 -11.68 15.45 -20.73
N ALA A 203 -11.86 16.76 -20.63
CA ALA A 203 -12.30 17.64 -21.71
C ALA A 203 -11.26 18.76 -21.86
N GLY A 204 -10.33 18.60 -22.82
CA GLY A 204 -9.14 19.45 -22.91
C GLY A 204 -8.29 19.34 -21.63
N PRO A 205 -7.86 20.45 -21.01
CA PRO A 205 -7.08 20.42 -19.78
C PRO A 205 -7.91 20.07 -18.52
N LEU A 206 -9.24 20.05 -18.62
CA LEU A 206 -10.14 19.89 -17.48
C LEU A 206 -10.48 18.42 -17.24
N ASN A 207 -10.29 17.92 -16.01
CA ASN A 207 -10.80 16.61 -15.61
C ASN A 207 -12.26 16.73 -15.15
N ILE A 208 -13.20 16.59 -16.10
CA ILE A 208 -14.65 16.61 -15.81
C ILE A 208 -15.08 15.43 -14.94
N GLY A 209 -14.30 14.34 -14.98
CA GLY A 209 -14.37 13.21 -14.07
C GLY A 209 -14.29 13.65 -12.61
N VAL A 210 -13.21 14.34 -12.25
CA VAL A 210 -13.00 14.89 -10.91
C VAL A 210 -14.07 15.93 -10.54
N LEU A 211 -14.44 16.82 -11.45
CA LEU A 211 -15.47 17.84 -11.19
C LEU A 211 -16.85 17.25 -10.89
N SER A 212 -17.14 16.03 -11.36
CA SER A 212 -18.43 15.40 -11.12
C SER A 212 -18.74 15.17 -9.64
N VAL A 213 -17.73 15.20 -8.76
CA VAL A 213 -17.87 15.14 -7.29
C VAL A 213 -18.75 16.26 -6.72
N VAL A 214 -18.88 17.40 -7.43
CA VAL A 214 -19.72 18.53 -7.00
C VAL A 214 -21.19 18.11 -6.87
N ILE A 215 -21.68 17.22 -7.72
CA ILE A 215 -23.08 16.75 -7.71
C ILE A 215 -23.41 16.02 -6.39
N PRO A 216 -22.73 14.91 -6.02
CA PRO A 216 -22.99 14.24 -4.76
C PRO A 216 -22.66 15.13 -3.56
N THR A 217 -21.65 16.00 -3.66
CA THR A 217 -21.34 16.95 -2.59
C THR A 217 -22.51 17.91 -2.32
N ALA A 218 -23.06 18.51 -3.37
CA ALA A 218 -24.21 19.41 -3.25
C ALA A 218 -25.46 18.68 -2.72
N LEU A 219 -25.74 17.47 -3.20
CA LEU A 219 -26.82 16.63 -2.70
C LEU A 219 -26.64 16.28 -1.22
N GLY A 220 -25.43 15.92 -0.81
CA GLY A 220 -25.09 15.62 0.58
C GLY A 220 -25.28 16.83 1.49
N LEU A 221 -24.75 17.99 1.13
CA LEU A 221 -24.92 19.23 1.90
C LEU A 221 -26.40 19.64 2.00
N TYR A 222 -27.14 19.55 0.89
CA TYR A 222 -28.59 19.78 0.90
C TYR A 222 -29.32 18.78 1.81
N GLY A 223 -28.96 17.50 1.75
CA GLY A 223 -29.49 16.45 2.61
C GLY A 223 -29.23 16.66 4.09
N ILE A 224 -28.05 17.17 4.48
CA ILE A 224 -27.74 17.58 5.85
C ILE A 224 -28.74 18.65 6.31
N GLY A 225 -28.95 19.70 5.52
CA GLY A 225 -29.91 20.76 5.83
C GLY A 225 -31.35 20.26 5.93
N VAL A 226 -31.79 19.44 4.96
CA VAL A 226 -33.15 18.88 4.96
C VAL A 226 -33.39 17.96 6.17
N ASN A 227 -32.44 17.09 6.50
CA ASN A 227 -32.59 16.20 7.64
C ASN A 227 -32.70 17.02 8.94
N TYR A 228 -31.89 18.07 9.12
CA TYR A 228 -31.98 18.97 10.27
C TYR A 228 -33.36 19.62 10.41
N LEU A 229 -33.90 20.13 9.30
CA LEU A 229 -35.18 20.83 9.29
C LEU A 229 -36.37 19.89 9.52
N ARG A 230 -36.31 18.64 9.05
CA ARG A 230 -37.42 17.69 9.12
C ARG A 230 -37.39 16.82 10.37
N GLU A 231 -36.23 16.32 10.78
CA GLU A 231 -36.12 15.36 11.88
C GLU A 231 -34.75 15.49 12.58
N ARG A 232 -34.73 16.24 13.69
CA ARG A 232 -33.49 16.62 14.38
C ARG A 232 -32.77 15.45 15.06
N LYS A 233 -33.47 14.39 15.46
CA LYS A 233 -32.88 13.29 16.23
C LYS A 233 -31.97 12.45 15.34
N THR A 234 -32.48 12.04 14.18
CA THR A 234 -31.75 11.35 13.13
C THR A 234 -30.64 12.24 12.55
N TRP A 235 -30.87 13.55 12.45
CA TRP A 235 -29.79 14.47 12.07
C TRP A 235 -28.63 14.43 13.08
N VAL A 236 -28.90 14.50 14.39
CA VAL A 236 -27.85 14.40 15.42
C VAL A 236 -27.12 13.06 15.32
N LEU A 237 -27.83 11.95 15.15
CA LEU A 237 -27.21 10.64 14.94
C LEU A 237 -26.25 10.65 13.75
N ASN A 238 -26.75 11.04 12.57
CA ASN A 238 -26.00 10.95 11.32
C ASN A 238 -24.86 11.97 11.25
N PHE A 239 -25.11 13.22 11.67
CA PHE A 239 -24.15 14.31 11.59
C PHE A 239 -23.03 14.16 12.62
N THR A 240 -23.33 13.75 13.86
CA THR A 240 -22.27 13.46 14.84
C THR A 240 -21.37 12.36 14.31
N ASN A 241 -21.93 11.29 13.75
CA ASN A 241 -21.13 10.20 13.21
C ASN A 241 -20.34 10.61 11.95
N LEU A 242 -20.90 11.44 11.08
CA LEU A 242 -20.15 12.05 9.96
C LEU A 242 -18.97 12.86 10.49
N ALA A 243 -19.18 13.75 11.46
CA ALA A 243 -18.13 14.62 12.01
C ALA A 243 -17.02 13.81 12.70
N VAL A 244 -17.38 12.80 13.48
CA VAL A 244 -16.44 11.91 14.18
C VAL A 244 -15.60 11.11 13.17
N HIS A 245 -16.21 10.55 12.13
CA HIS A 245 -15.53 9.70 11.14
C HIS A 245 -14.88 10.47 9.98
N THR A 246 -14.93 11.81 10.02
CA THR A 246 -14.21 12.68 9.08
C THR A 246 -13.21 13.53 9.85
N ILE A 247 -13.63 14.67 10.39
CA ILE A 247 -12.79 15.62 11.14
C ILE A 247 -12.18 14.94 12.37
N GLY A 248 -12.96 14.15 13.12
CA GLY A 248 -12.46 13.44 14.28
C GLY A 248 -11.34 12.45 13.93
N MET A 249 -11.45 11.75 12.79
CA MET A 249 -10.43 10.81 12.32
C MET A 249 -9.16 11.49 11.84
N ILE A 250 -9.25 12.68 11.22
CA ILE A 250 -8.07 13.50 10.88
C ILE A 250 -7.27 13.80 12.15
N ILE A 251 -7.95 14.20 13.24
CA ILE A 251 -7.32 14.50 14.52
C ILE A 251 -6.73 13.24 15.16
N LEU A 252 -7.54 12.18 15.26
CA LEU A 252 -7.18 10.95 15.98
C LEU A 252 -6.04 10.18 15.31
N LEU A 253 -6.13 9.95 14.00
CA LEU A 253 -5.16 9.15 13.27
C LEU A 253 -3.83 9.87 13.08
N ASN A 254 -3.89 11.19 12.88
CA ASN A 254 -2.73 12.06 12.80
C ASN A 254 -1.64 11.49 11.87
N PHE A 255 -2.02 11.17 10.62
CA PHE A 255 -1.11 10.57 9.64
C PHE A 255 0.10 11.46 9.36
N SER A 256 1.26 10.83 9.16
CA SER A 256 2.44 11.51 8.62
C SER A 256 2.32 11.68 7.11
N ASP A 257 3.13 12.56 6.54
CA ASP A 257 3.35 12.69 5.10
C ASP A 257 4.17 11.54 4.48
N HIS A 258 4.71 10.66 5.32
CA HIS A 258 5.50 9.49 4.93
C HIS A 258 4.80 8.17 5.33
N GLU A 259 3.52 8.02 5.03
CA GLU A 259 2.82 6.76 5.26
C GLU A 259 3.18 5.73 4.18
N PRO A 260 3.40 4.45 4.54
CA PRO A 260 3.87 3.42 3.61
C PRO A 260 2.81 2.92 2.63
N ARG A 261 1.54 3.30 2.84
CA ARG A 261 0.40 2.90 2.02
C ARG A 261 -0.80 3.79 2.28
N GLU A 262 -1.77 3.73 1.37
CA GLU A 262 -3.05 4.39 1.51
C GLU A 262 -3.87 3.88 2.70
N ARG A 263 -4.65 4.78 3.29
CA ARG A 263 -5.40 4.58 4.54
C ARG A 263 -6.83 5.14 4.51
N ASP A 264 -7.38 5.23 3.31
CA ASP A 264 -8.76 5.62 3.01
C ASP A 264 -9.82 4.83 3.80
N TYR A 265 -9.59 3.53 4.05
CA TYR A 265 -10.50 2.65 4.78
C TYR A 265 -10.86 3.14 6.20
N PHE A 266 -10.01 3.95 6.84
CA PHE A 266 -10.36 4.55 8.13
C PHE A 266 -11.44 5.63 8.04
N TYR A 267 -11.61 6.27 6.87
CA TYR A 267 -12.66 7.25 6.60
C TYR A 267 -13.93 6.62 6.02
N GLY A 268 -13.90 5.32 5.69
CA GLY A 268 -15.03 4.57 5.13
C GLY A 268 -16.38 4.81 5.82
N PRO A 269 -16.47 4.74 7.16
CA PRO A 269 -17.71 5.08 7.87
C PRO A 269 -18.20 6.50 7.62
N GLY A 270 -17.29 7.47 7.52
CA GLY A 270 -17.63 8.87 7.18
C GLY A 270 -18.27 8.97 5.79
N PHE A 271 -17.76 8.21 4.82
CA PHE A 271 -18.34 8.13 3.47
C PHE A 271 -19.73 7.48 3.48
N TYR A 272 -19.97 6.48 4.32
CA TYR A 272 -21.32 5.89 4.49
C TYR A 272 -22.31 6.91 5.05
N PHE A 273 -21.96 7.64 6.11
CA PHE A 273 -22.85 8.67 6.67
C PHE A 273 -23.08 9.83 5.70
N PHE A 274 -22.06 10.23 4.92
CA PHE A 274 -22.25 11.23 3.88
C PHE A 274 -23.19 10.73 2.77
N SER A 275 -23.07 9.47 2.37
CA SER A 275 -23.95 8.83 1.38
C SER A 275 -25.42 8.79 1.81
N LEU A 276 -25.68 8.63 3.12
CA LEU A 276 -27.04 8.75 3.66
C LEU A 276 -27.61 10.16 3.41
N PHE A 277 -26.80 11.21 3.64
CA PHE A 277 -27.23 12.57 3.35
C PHE A 277 -27.43 12.81 1.85
N ILE A 278 -26.60 12.25 0.97
CA ILE A 278 -26.82 12.28 -0.48
C ILE A 278 -28.20 11.70 -0.81
N GLY A 279 -28.54 10.53 -0.26
CA GLY A 279 -29.85 9.89 -0.45
C GLY A 279 -31.02 10.73 0.07
N ILE A 280 -30.87 11.37 1.24
CA ILE A 280 -31.88 12.30 1.79
C ILE A 280 -32.05 13.51 0.88
N GLY A 281 -30.96 14.11 0.41
CA GLY A 281 -30.97 15.27 -0.49
C GLY A 281 -31.64 14.94 -1.83
N ALA A 282 -31.23 13.84 -2.46
CA ALA A 282 -31.81 13.34 -3.70
C ALA A 282 -33.32 13.06 -3.55
N SER A 283 -33.72 12.37 -2.49
CA SER A 283 -35.13 12.06 -2.22
C SER A 283 -35.95 13.33 -1.97
N SER A 284 -35.40 14.31 -1.25
CA SER A 284 -36.07 15.59 -1.01
C SER A 284 -36.24 16.39 -2.29
N MET A 285 -35.25 16.39 -3.19
CA MET A 285 -35.36 17.02 -4.50
C MET A 285 -36.44 16.35 -5.36
N LEU A 286 -36.53 15.03 -5.36
CA LEU A 286 -37.59 14.30 -6.06
C LEU A 286 -38.98 14.64 -5.50
N LEU A 287 -39.13 14.73 -4.18
CA LEU A 287 -40.38 15.14 -3.54
C LEU A 287 -40.77 16.58 -3.89
N MET A 288 -39.79 17.49 -3.93
CA MET A 288 -40.00 18.89 -4.33
C MET A 288 -40.44 18.98 -5.80
N LEU A 289 -39.77 18.26 -6.70
CA LEU A 289 -40.14 18.15 -8.11
C LEU A 289 -41.55 17.56 -8.26
N ALA A 290 -41.88 16.50 -7.52
CA ALA A 290 -43.21 15.90 -7.53
C ALA A 290 -44.30 16.89 -7.09
N GLY A 291 -44.03 17.70 -6.06
CA GLY A 291 -44.92 18.77 -5.60
C GLY A 291 -45.18 19.80 -6.69
N TYR A 292 -44.12 20.34 -7.29
CA TYR A 292 -44.22 21.33 -8.38
C TYR A 292 -44.99 20.80 -9.60
N LEU A 293 -44.75 19.55 -10.00
CA LEU A 293 -45.45 18.93 -11.13
C LEU A 293 -46.93 18.69 -10.83
N ARG A 294 -47.26 18.38 -9.58
CA ARG A 294 -48.64 18.23 -9.11
C ARG A 294 -49.41 19.55 -9.24
N GLU A 295 -48.80 20.64 -8.81
CA GLU A 295 -49.38 22.00 -8.94
C GLU A 295 -49.54 22.41 -10.40
N SER A 296 -48.62 21.98 -11.27
CA SER A 296 -48.63 22.27 -12.70
C SER A 296 -49.59 21.39 -13.52
N GLY A 297 -50.38 20.50 -12.90
CA GLY A 297 -51.31 19.58 -13.58
C GLY A 297 -50.64 18.52 -14.46
N ARG A 298 -49.32 18.33 -14.33
CA ARG A 298 -48.55 17.38 -15.15
C ARG A 298 -48.61 15.97 -14.56
N LYS A 299 -48.46 14.95 -15.41
CA LYS A 299 -48.37 13.55 -14.97
C LYS A 299 -47.04 13.31 -14.24
N ILE A 300 -47.04 13.43 -12.92
CA ILE A 300 -45.88 13.30 -12.01
C ILE A 300 -45.00 12.10 -12.37
N ALA A 301 -45.62 10.92 -12.54
CA ALA A 301 -44.92 9.68 -12.82
C ALA A 301 -44.05 9.74 -14.09
N ARG A 302 -44.45 10.49 -15.12
CA ARG A 302 -43.70 10.60 -16.39
C ARG A 302 -42.36 11.32 -16.26
N VAL A 303 -42.16 12.09 -15.18
CA VAL A 303 -40.92 12.87 -14.96
C VAL A 303 -40.15 12.33 -13.76
N VAL A 304 -40.83 12.08 -12.65
CA VAL A 304 -40.17 11.66 -11.40
C VAL A 304 -39.55 10.27 -11.53
N ILE A 305 -40.19 9.34 -12.25
CA ILE A 305 -39.65 7.98 -12.44
C ILE A 305 -38.34 8.03 -13.25
N PRO A 306 -38.27 8.65 -14.46
CA PRO A 306 -37.01 8.78 -15.18
C PRO A 306 -35.91 9.49 -14.39
N VAL A 307 -36.21 10.59 -13.69
CA VAL A 307 -35.22 11.31 -12.88
C VAL A 307 -34.72 10.44 -11.72
N GLY A 308 -35.62 9.69 -11.06
CA GLY A 308 -35.26 8.72 -10.03
C GLY A 308 -34.35 7.61 -10.57
N LEU A 309 -34.67 7.06 -11.75
CA LEU A 309 -33.83 6.05 -12.42
C LEU A 309 -32.44 6.62 -12.78
N ILE A 310 -32.38 7.86 -13.26
CA ILE A 310 -31.11 8.55 -13.54
C ILE A 310 -30.28 8.66 -12.26
N LEU A 311 -30.87 9.08 -11.13
CA LEU A 311 -30.16 9.17 -9.84
C LEU A 311 -29.64 7.81 -9.36
N ILE A 312 -30.38 6.72 -9.60
CA ILE A 312 -29.92 5.34 -9.32
C ILE A 312 -28.75 4.96 -10.23
N VAL A 313 -28.81 5.29 -11.53
CA VAL A 313 -27.68 5.04 -12.44
C VAL A 313 -26.44 5.82 -11.97
N PHE A 314 -26.61 7.09 -11.57
CA PHE A 314 -25.55 7.92 -11.03
C PHE A 314 -24.92 7.36 -9.74
N SER A 315 -25.68 6.68 -8.88
CA SER A 315 -25.12 6.06 -7.68
C SER A 315 -24.36 4.75 -7.95
N ILE A 316 -24.65 4.08 -9.06
CA ILE A 316 -23.97 2.83 -9.47
C ILE A 316 -22.73 3.12 -10.32
N LEU A 317 -22.69 4.25 -11.02
CA LEU A 317 -21.62 4.57 -11.97
C LEU A 317 -20.20 4.58 -11.35
N PRO A 318 -19.97 5.14 -10.13
CA PRO A 318 -18.66 5.04 -9.47
C PRO A 318 -18.18 3.59 -9.33
N ALA A 319 -19.07 2.65 -8.98
CA ALA A 319 -18.72 1.24 -8.84
C ALA A 319 -18.27 0.64 -10.17
N ARG A 320 -18.91 1.01 -11.30
CA ARG A 320 -18.51 0.57 -12.64
C ARG A 320 -17.16 1.17 -13.06
N VAL A 321 -16.96 2.47 -12.84
CA VAL A 321 -15.73 3.19 -13.20
C VAL A 321 -14.53 2.65 -12.44
N HIS A 322 -14.70 2.37 -11.15
CA HIS A 322 -13.62 1.90 -10.29
C HIS A 322 -13.52 0.37 -10.21
N TRP A 323 -14.37 -0.38 -10.93
CA TRP A 323 -14.39 -1.84 -10.88
C TRP A 323 -13.03 -2.43 -11.22
N PHE A 324 -12.42 -2.01 -12.33
CA PHE A 324 -11.14 -2.56 -12.79
C PHE A 324 -10.02 -2.42 -11.76
N SER A 325 -9.94 -1.30 -11.04
CA SER A 325 -8.89 -1.08 -10.04
C SER A 325 -9.12 -1.81 -8.71
N HIS A 326 -10.36 -2.25 -8.46
CA HIS A 326 -10.79 -2.93 -7.25
C HIS A 326 -11.07 -4.42 -7.44
N ASP A 327 -11.18 -4.89 -8.68
CA ASP A 327 -11.32 -6.31 -8.97
C ASP A 327 -10.03 -7.03 -8.59
N ARG A 328 -10.18 -8.05 -7.74
CA ARG A 328 -9.09 -8.89 -7.24
C ARG A 328 -9.30 -10.36 -7.57
N SER A 329 -10.30 -10.69 -8.39
CA SER A 329 -10.73 -12.07 -8.67
C SER A 329 -9.60 -12.96 -9.18
N ASP A 330 -8.72 -12.41 -10.03
CA ASP A 330 -7.56 -13.10 -10.61
C ASP A 330 -6.21 -12.59 -10.09
N ASN A 331 -6.19 -11.92 -8.93
CA ASN A 331 -4.95 -11.40 -8.36
C ASN A 331 -4.22 -12.46 -7.53
N TRP A 332 -3.44 -13.30 -8.20
CA TRP A 332 -2.64 -14.37 -7.59
C TRP A 332 -1.24 -13.92 -7.14
N LEU A 333 -0.86 -12.65 -7.35
CA LEU A 333 0.52 -12.19 -7.17
C LEU A 333 1.09 -12.46 -5.78
N ALA A 334 0.33 -12.22 -4.71
CA ALA A 334 0.82 -12.44 -3.35
C ALA A 334 1.10 -13.93 -3.08
N ARG A 335 0.23 -14.82 -3.57
CA ARG A 335 0.40 -16.27 -3.46
C ARG A 335 1.62 -16.73 -4.27
N ASP A 336 1.71 -16.32 -5.53
CA ASP A 336 2.80 -16.71 -6.43
C ASP A 336 4.15 -16.18 -5.94
N TYR A 337 4.17 -14.97 -5.37
CA TYR A 337 5.36 -14.39 -4.76
C TYR A 337 5.89 -15.25 -3.61
N ALA A 338 4.99 -15.69 -2.71
CA ALA A 338 5.35 -16.60 -1.63
C ALA A 338 5.78 -17.98 -2.15
N TYR A 339 5.06 -18.55 -3.12
CA TYR A 339 5.41 -19.82 -3.74
C TYR A 339 6.82 -19.75 -4.36
N ASN A 340 7.12 -18.69 -5.09
CA ASN A 340 8.42 -18.48 -5.74
C ASN A 340 9.56 -18.30 -4.72
N MET A 341 9.29 -17.69 -3.57
CA MET A 341 10.28 -17.61 -2.48
C MET A 341 10.56 -18.97 -1.82
N LEU A 342 9.53 -19.81 -1.60
CA LEU A 342 9.69 -21.11 -0.94
C LEU A 342 10.26 -22.18 -1.84
N THR A 343 9.83 -22.25 -3.11
CA THR A 343 10.10 -23.43 -3.95
C THR A 343 11.58 -23.66 -4.21
N GLY A 344 12.38 -22.59 -4.29
CA GLY A 344 13.83 -22.66 -4.44
C GLY A 344 14.61 -23.04 -3.18
N CYS A 345 13.96 -23.09 -2.00
CA CYS A 345 14.63 -23.41 -0.75
C CYS A 345 14.85 -24.92 -0.61
N GLU A 346 16.00 -25.33 -0.06
CA GLU A 346 16.30 -26.72 0.30
C GLU A 346 15.33 -27.27 1.39
N PRO A 347 15.18 -28.61 1.50
CA PRO A 347 14.38 -29.21 2.56
C PRO A 347 14.85 -28.78 3.95
N ASP A 348 13.90 -28.56 4.86
CA ASP A 348 14.17 -28.12 6.23
C ASP A 348 14.99 -26.82 6.29
N ALA A 349 14.80 -25.88 5.36
CA ALA A 349 15.51 -24.60 5.39
C ALA A 349 14.91 -23.59 6.39
N ILE A 350 15.69 -22.58 6.76
CA ILE A 350 15.23 -21.36 7.44
C ILE A 350 15.18 -20.23 6.40
N LEU A 351 14.02 -19.60 6.22
CA LEU A 351 13.83 -18.44 5.34
C LEU A 351 13.60 -17.17 6.16
N ILE A 352 14.58 -16.27 6.15
CA ILE A 352 14.49 -14.95 6.78
C ILE A 352 13.74 -13.99 5.86
N THR A 353 12.68 -13.37 6.38
CA THR A 353 11.83 -12.38 5.68
C THR A 353 11.90 -11.00 6.35
N ASN A 354 11.40 -9.98 5.66
CA ASN A 354 11.47 -8.60 6.14
C ASN A 354 10.30 -8.20 7.03
N GLY A 355 9.06 -8.48 6.66
CA GLY A 355 7.91 -7.96 7.39
C GLY A 355 6.59 -8.54 6.92
N ASP A 356 5.51 -7.76 7.05
CA ASP A 356 4.17 -8.28 6.84
C ASP A 356 3.91 -8.70 5.37
N ASN A 357 4.40 -7.90 4.41
CA ASN A 357 4.07 -8.06 2.98
C ASN A 357 4.67 -9.32 2.34
N ASP A 358 5.83 -9.79 2.80
CA ASP A 358 6.44 -11.03 2.32
C ASP A 358 6.11 -12.22 3.24
N THR A 359 6.07 -12.02 4.56
CA THR A 359 5.84 -13.10 5.53
C THR A 359 4.40 -13.62 5.51
N TYR A 360 3.38 -12.76 5.47
CA TYR A 360 2.00 -13.24 5.58
C TYR A 360 1.56 -14.12 4.40
N PRO A 361 1.90 -13.80 3.14
CA PRO A 361 1.63 -14.71 2.04
C PRO A 361 2.35 -16.06 2.18
N LEU A 362 3.59 -16.07 2.71
CA LEU A 362 4.33 -17.30 3.00
C LEU A 362 3.63 -18.15 4.06
N TRP A 363 3.26 -17.56 5.19
CA TRP A 363 2.54 -18.27 6.23
C TRP A 363 1.17 -18.76 5.77
N TYR A 364 0.48 -18.02 4.91
CA TYR A 364 -0.79 -18.44 4.33
C TYR A 364 -0.63 -19.74 3.54
N ILE A 365 0.31 -19.80 2.57
CA ILE A 365 0.48 -21.02 1.76
C ILE A 365 1.01 -22.21 2.57
N GLN A 366 1.79 -21.96 3.63
CA GLN A 366 2.22 -23.02 4.55
C GLN A 366 1.08 -23.54 5.40
N THR A 367 0.36 -22.66 6.09
CA THR A 367 -0.66 -23.02 7.08
C THR A 367 -1.93 -23.53 6.41
N VAL A 368 -2.45 -22.78 5.42
CA VAL A 368 -3.76 -23.04 4.80
C VAL A 368 -3.65 -24.04 3.66
N GLU A 369 -2.70 -23.83 2.74
CA GLU A 369 -2.57 -24.70 1.56
C GLU A 369 -1.71 -25.93 1.81
N GLY A 370 -0.91 -25.95 2.89
CA GLY A 370 -0.05 -27.08 3.24
C GLY A 370 1.24 -27.16 2.42
N TYR A 371 1.66 -26.07 1.78
CA TYR A 371 2.83 -26.05 0.91
C TYR A 371 4.13 -25.79 1.69
N ARG A 372 5.19 -26.59 1.47
CA ARG A 372 6.53 -26.40 2.05
C ARG A 372 6.55 -26.09 3.55
N ARG A 373 5.76 -26.83 4.34
CA ARG A 373 5.74 -26.75 5.81
C ARG A 373 7.06 -27.15 6.48
N ASP A 374 7.97 -27.77 5.73
CA ASP A 374 9.33 -28.10 6.17
C ASP A 374 10.22 -26.85 6.34
N VAL A 375 9.96 -25.78 5.58
CA VAL A 375 10.77 -24.54 5.65
C VAL A 375 10.28 -23.67 6.79
N LYS A 376 11.14 -23.29 7.73
CA LYS A 376 10.76 -22.34 8.79
C LYS A 376 10.89 -20.91 8.31
N VAL A 377 9.79 -20.19 8.23
CA VAL A 377 9.76 -18.77 7.88
C VAL A 377 9.96 -17.91 9.13
N VAL A 378 10.99 -17.06 9.10
CA VAL A 378 11.42 -16.21 10.22
C VAL A 378 11.28 -14.74 9.84
N ASN A 379 10.28 -14.06 10.41
CA ASN A 379 10.06 -12.64 10.24
C ASN A 379 11.03 -11.84 11.10
N ARG A 380 11.94 -11.10 10.47
CA ARG A 380 12.98 -10.34 11.19
C ARG A 380 12.41 -9.28 12.14
N MET A 381 11.27 -8.67 11.84
CA MET A 381 10.70 -7.60 12.66
C MET A 381 10.15 -8.15 13.97
N LEU A 382 9.62 -9.38 13.93
CA LEU A 382 9.10 -10.06 15.11
C LEU A 382 10.20 -10.64 16.00
N LEU A 383 11.44 -10.81 15.50
CA LEU A 383 12.60 -11.20 16.33
C LEU A 383 12.93 -10.18 17.45
N ASN A 384 12.32 -9.00 17.43
CA ASN A 384 12.39 -8.05 18.55
C ASN A 384 11.51 -8.43 19.74
N THR A 385 10.63 -9.42 19.58
CA THR A 385 9.64 -9.83 20.58
C THR A 385 10.00 -11.19 21.18
N SER A 386 9.96 -11.29 22.51
CA SER A 386 10.35 -12.52 23.21
C SER A 386 9.43 -13.70 22.90
N TRP A 387 8.12 -13.46 22.78
CA TRP A 387 7.14 -14.50 22.46
C TRP A 387 7.46 -15.16 21.11
N TYR A 388 7.82 -14.38 20.09
CA TYR A 388 8.13 -14.93 18.77
C TYR A 388 9.43 -15.73 18.76
N VAL A 389 10.45 -15.26 19.48
CA VAL A 389 11.72 -15.99 19.61
C VAL A 389 11.53 -17.34 20.32
N LYS A 390 10.70 -17.37 21.39
CA LYS A 390 10.31 -18.62 22.05
C LYS A 390 9.51 -19.53 21.10
N GLN A 391 8.54 -18.97 20.38
CA GLN A 391 7.74 -19.72 19.40
C GLN A 391 8.63 -20.38 18.33
N LEU A 392 9.62 -19.65 17.80
CA LEU A 392 10.57 -20.19 16.83
C LEU A 392 11.44 -21.32 17.41
N LYS A 393 11.81 -21.21 18.68
CA LYS A 393 12.60 -22.22 19.40
C LYS A 393 11.81 -23.49 19.68
N ASP A 394 10.55 -23.34 20.12
CA ASP A 394 9.77 -24.43 20.71
C ASP A 394 8.78 -25.09 19.73
N GLN A 395 8.35 -24.40 18.66
CA GLN A 395 7.40 -24.95 17.68
C GLN A 395 8.10 -25.53 16.43
N GLU A 396 7.79 -26.80 16.15
CA GLU A 396 8.30 -27.51 14.99
C GLU A 396 7.82 -26.90 13.65
N PRO A 397 8.69 -26.81 12.61
CA PRO A 397 10.11 -27.15 12.63
C PRO A 397 10.95 -26.13 13.40
N GLY A 398 11.61 -26.57 14.48
CA GLY A 398 12.29 -25.69 15.44
C GLY A 398 13.49 -24.96 14.85
N VAL A 399 13.69 -23.70 15.23
CA VAL A 399 14.90 -22.93 14.90
C VAL A 399 15.96 -23.19 15.97
N PRO A 400 17.22 -23.49 15.61
CA PRO A 400 18.27 -23.74 16.58
C PRO A 400 18.54 -22.44 17.38
N ILE A 401 17.99 -22.36 18.58
CA ILE A 401 18.17 -21.24 19.51
C ILE A 401 18.49 -21.86 20.88
N ASP A 402 19.75 -21.82 21.29
CA ASP A 402 20.24 -22.36 22.57
C ASP A 402 20.14 -21.35 23.73
N LEU A 403 19.37 -20.27 23.59
CA LEU A 403 19.07 -19.32 24.65
C LEU A 403 18.01 -19.86 25.61
N THR A 404 18.20 -19.62 26.90
CA THR A 404 17.16 -19.82 27.92
C THR A 404 16.05 -18.78 27.80
N ASP A 405 14.86 -19.10 28.30
CA ASP A 405 13.71 -18.20 28.24
C ASP A 405 13.96 -16.87 28.96
N ILE A 406 14.72 -16.90 30.05
CA ILE A 406 15.14 -15.71 30.81
C ILE A 406 16.08 -14.85 29.97
N GLU A 407 17.00 -15.45 29.21
CA GLU A 407 17.88 -14.72 28.31
C GLU A 407 17.08 -14.07 27.18
N ILE A 408 16.15 -14.81 26.57
CA ILE A 408 15.24 -14.29 25.53
C ILE A 408 14.45 -13.09 26.06
N GLU A 409 13.85 -13.20 27.25
CA GLU A 409 13.09 -12.11 27.86
C GLU A 409 13.91 -10.88 28.21
N ARG A 410 15.24 -11.04 28.41
CA ARG A 410 16.18 -9.96 28.72
C ARG A 410 16.86 -9.37 27.49
N LEU A 411 16.61 -9.90 26.29
CA LEU A 411 17.16 -9.34 25.06
C LEU A 411 16.67 -7.92 24.82
N ARG A 412 17.60 -6.98 24.78
CA ARG A 412 17.35 -5.56 24.48
C ARG A 412 18.36 -5.07 23.44
N PRO A 413 18.06 -3.96 22.74
CA PRO A 413 19.05 -3.27 21.93
C PRO A 413 20.26 -2.87 22.78
N VAL A 414 21.46 -3.04 22.25
CA VAL A 414 22.72 -2.69 22.92
C VAL A 414 23.50 -1.70 22.07
N ARG A 415 24.33 -0.89 22.71
CA ARG A 415 25.23 0.04 22.00
C ARG A 415 26.56 -0.67 21.72
N ASP A 416 26.99 -0.71 20.47
CA ASP A 416 28.31 -1.25 20.09
C ASP A 416 29.39 -0.35 20.68
N SER A 417 30.31 -0.96 21.45
CA SER A 417 31.40 -0.25 22.13
C SER A 417 32.45 0.33 21.17
N ARG A 418 32.51 -0.14 19.91
CA ARG A 418 33.54 0.26 18.95
C ARG A 418 33.18 1.51 18.14
N ASN A 419 31.92 1.63 17.75
CA ASN A 419 31.44 2.73 16.89
C ASN A 419 30.24 3.50 17.47
N GLY A 420 29.72 3.08 18.62
CA GLY A 420 28.59 3.74 19.28
C GLY A 420 27.23 3.48 18.64
N ASN A 421 27.13 2.62 17.60
CA ASN A 421 25.90 2.30 16.91
C ASN A 421 24.99 1.39 17.75
N ILE A 422 23.67 1.46 17.53
CA ILE A 422 22.71 0.58 18.19
C ILE A 422 22.65 -0.75 17.43
N ILE A 423 22.95 -1.84 18.12
CA ILE A 423 22.68 -3.20 17.68
C ILE A 423 21.29 -3.58 18.19
N TRP A 424 20.35 -3.66 17.27
CA TRP A 424 18.95 -4.00 17.58
C TRP A 424 18.80 -5.45 18.03
N THR A 425 17.75 -5.73 18.81
CA THR A 425 17.46 -7.08 19.31
C THR A 425 17.35 -8.10 18.18
N TYR A 426 16.63 -7.77 17.09
CA TYR A 426 16.53 -8.68 15.94
C TYR A 426 17.89 -9.05 15.34
N THR A 427 18.85 -8.12 15.29
CA THR A 427 20.19 -8.38 14.73
C THR A 427 20.93 -9.40 15.58
N ARG A 428 20.82 -9.27 16.90
CA ARG A 428 21.43 -10.21 17.86
C ARG A 428 20.84 -11.61 17.73
N VAL A 429 19.52 -11.71 17.64
CA VAL A 429 18.84 -13.00 17.49
C VAL A 429 19.15 -13.64 16.14
N LEU A 430 19.18 -12.85 15.07
CA LEU A 430 19.53 -13.34 13.74
C LEU A 430 20.98 -13.87 13.68
N ASP A 431 21.96 -13.11 14.20
CA ASP A 431 23.36 -13.56 14.32
C ASP A 431 23.48 -14.82 15.18
N HIS A 432 22.67 -14.91 16.25
CA HIS A 432 22.57 -16.11 17.07
C HIS A 432 22.09 -17.33 16.28
N ILE A 433 20.98 -17.20 15.54
CA ILE A 433 20.42 -18.26 14.69
C ILE A 433 21.44 -18.72 13.66
N VAL A 434 22.11 -17.77 12.98
CA VAL A 434 23.12 -18.09 11.96
C VAL A 434 24.28 -18.90 12.55
N ARG A 435 24.79 -18.51 13.73
CA ARG A 435 25.92 -19.20 14.39
C ARG A 435 25.55 -20.58 14.91
N THR A 436 24.42 -20.69 15.59
CA THR A 436 23.95 -21.93 16.22
C THR A 436 23.51 -22.97 15.20
N THR A 437 22.98 -22.53 14.05
CA THR A 437 22.70 -23.41 12.92
C THR A 437 23.96 -24.15 12.44
N ASN A 438 25.13 -23.51 12.52
CA ASN A 438 26.44 -24.10 12.24
C ASN A 438 26.47 -24.93 10.94
N TRP A 439 25.92 -24.38 9.85
CA TRP A 439 25.84 -25.02 8.52
C TRP A 439 25.05 -26.34 8.45
N LYS A 440 24.39 -26.78 9.54
CA LYS A 440 23.60 -28.02 9.57
C LYS A 440 22.24 -27.86 8.89
N ARG A 441 21.72 -26.64 8.85
CA ARG A 441 20.43 -26.28 8.26
C ARG A 441 20.64 -25.16 7.24
N PRO A 442 20.06 -25.25 6.03
CA PRO A 442 20.16 -24.17 5.06
C PRO A 442 19.51 -22.88 5.57
N ILE A 443 20.16 -21.74 5.33
CA ILE A 443 19.61 -20.42 5.68
C ILE A 443 19.48 -19.60 4.39
N TYR A 444 18.31 -19.01 4.20
CA TYR A 444 17.98 -18.15 3.08
C TYR A 444 17.51 -16.78 3.59
N PHE A 445 17.81 -15.75 2.82
CA PHE A 445 17.30 -14.40 3.01
C PHE A 445 16.42 -14.04 1.81
N GLY A 446 15.17 -13.65 2.04
CA GLY A 446 14.31 -13.12 0.99
C GLY A 446 14.93 -11.91 0.30
N VAL A 447 14.63 -11.71 -0.99
CA VAL A 447 15.11 -10.52 -1.73
C VAL A 447 14.64 -9.19 -1.11
N THR A 448 13.51 -9.23 -0.42
CA THR A 448 12.87 -8.16 0.36
C THR A 448 13.62 -7.77 1.64
N VAL A 449 14.56 -8.60 2.11
CA VAL A 449 15.36 -8.27 3.30
C VAL A 449 16.29 -7.10 2.95
N PRO A 450 16.26 -5.99 3.73
CA PRO A 450 17.08 -4.80 3.46
C PRO A 450 18.57 -5.09 3.50
N LYS A 451 19.33 -4.33 2.70
CA LYS A 451 20.79 -4.49 2.59
C LYS A 451 21.47 -4.38 3.94
N GLU A 452 21.05 -3.46 4.79
CA GLU A 452 21.64 -3.25 6.12
C GLU A 452 21.59 -4.50 7.02
N VAL A 453 20.70 -5.46 6.73
CA VAL A 453 20.53 -6.69 7.51
C VAL A 453 21.44 -7.79 7.00
N TRP A 454 21.48 -8.00 5.68
CA TRP A 454 22.22 -9.10 5.08
C TRP A 454 23.66 -8.73 4.68
N GLU A 455 24.03 -7.45 4.66
CA GLU A 455 25.38 -6.98 4.26
C GLU A 455 26.49 -7.64 5.09
N MET A 456 26.27 -7.87 6.38
CA MET A 456 27.25 -8.55 7.25
C MET A 456 27.53 -10.00 6.82
N TYR A 457 26.65 -10.61 6.03
CA TYR A 457 26.78 -11.94 5.45
C TYR A 457 27.09 -11.91 3.96
N SER A 458 27.27 -10.73 3.34
CA SER A 458 27.37 -10.57 1.87
C SER A 458 28.50 -11.36 1.21
N ASP A 459 29.58 -11.63 1.94
CA ASP A 459 30.71 -12.48 1.51
C ASP A 459 30.36 -13.98 1.43
N TYR A 460 29.19 -14.37 1.95
CA TYR A 460 28.73 -15.76 2.06
C TYR A 460 27.32 -15.93 1.51
N LEU A 461 26.80 -14.94 0.77
CA LEU A 461 25.46 -14.99 0.19
C LEU A 461 25.53 -15.18 -1.31
N GLU A 462 24.74 -16.15 -1.78
CA GLU A 462 24.58 -16.49 -3.19
C GLU A 462 23.12 -16.26 -3.61
N MET A 463 22.88 -15.38 -4.57
CA MET A 463 21.55 -15.11 -5.10
C MET A 463 21.07 -16.27 -5.99
N GLN A 464 19.85 -16.78 -5.72
CA GLN A 464 19.25 -17.93 -6.39
C GLN A 464 17.81 -17.64 -6.88
N GLY A 465 17.54 -16.40 -7.32
CA GLY A 465 16.22 -15.92 -7.69
C GLY A 465 15.63 -15.00 -6.61
N MET A 466 14.51 -15.39 -6.02
CA MET A 466 13.80 -14.60 -4.98
C MET A 466 14.38 -14.72 -3.57
N VAL A 467 15.49 -15.44 -3.44
CA VAL A 467 16.20 -15.68 -2.18
C VAL A 467 17.71 -15.60 -2.38
N ARG A 468 18.41 -15.27 -1.30
CA ARG A 468 19.88 -15.35 -1.17
C ARG A 468 20.22 -16.48 -0.20
N ARG A 469 20.92 -17.50 -0.67
CA ARG A 469 21.35 -18.66 0.12
C ARG A 469 22.64 -18.34 0.85
N LEU A 470 22.71 -18.63 2.14
CA LEU A 470 23.94 -18.58 2.91
C LEU A 470 24.79 -19.82 2.60
N VAL A 471 26.02 -19.60 2.14
CA VAL A 471 26.94 -20.66 1.68
C VAL A 471 28.32 -20.52 2.32
N ALA A 472 29.01 -21.65 2.52
CA ALA A 472 30.35 -21.63 3.12
C ALA A 472 31.44 -21.05 2.20
N LYS A 473 31.18 -21.05 0.88
CA LYS A 473 32.10 -20.46 -0.11
C LYS A 473 32.15 -18.95 0.09
N LYS A 474 33.36 -18.40 0.23
CA LYS A 474 33.56 -16.96 0.33
C LYS A 474 33.57 -16.32 -1.06
N GLY A 475 32.75 -15.30 -1.25
CA GLY A 475 32.68 -14.45 -2.43
C GLY A 475 31.66 -13.35 -2.23
N ARG A 476 31.99 -12.11 -2.60
CA ARG A 476 31.09 -10.98 -2.38
C ARG A 476 30.06 -10.89 -3.50
N TYR A 477 28.78 -10.78 -3.14
CA TYR A 477 27.64 -10.67 -4.07
C TYR A 477 27.59 -11.81 -5.11
N MET A 478 27.72 -13.05 -4.66
CA MET A 478 27.67 -14.21 -5.56
C MET A 478 26.28 -14.40 -6.15
N VAL A 479 26.24 -14.97 -7.35
CA VAL A 479 25.03 -15.34 -8.08
C VAL A 479 25.18 -16.79 -8.54
N ASN A 480 24.17 -17.61 -8.32
CA ASN A 480 24.10 -18.95 -8.89
C ASN A 480 23.29 -18.92 -10.18
N ASP A 481 23.96 -18.72 -11.32
CA ASP A 481 23.29 -18.61 -12.63
C ASP A 481 22.39 -19.81 -12.91
N TYR A 482 22.85 -21.02 -12.63
CA TYR A 482 22.11 -22.24 -12.90
C TYR A 482 20.83 -22.33 -12.06
N GLN A 483 20.93 -22.18 -10.73
CA GLN A 483 19.76 -22.26 -9.85
C GLN A 483 18.80 -21.11 -10.11
N MET A 484 19.32 -19.90 -10.34
CA MET A 484 18.49 -18.74 -10.64
C MET A 484 17.76 -18.90 -11.98
N ALA A 485 18.44 -19.34 -13.04
CA ALA A 485 17.82 -19.62 -14.34
C ALA A 485 16.72 -20.68 -14.25
N ARG A 486 17.03 -21.83 -13.63
CA ARG A 486 16.07 -22.93 -13.39
C ARG A 486 14.84 -22.44 -12.62
N ASN A 487 15.06 -21.69 -11.54
CA ASN A 487 13.96 -21.16 -10.74
C ASN A 487 13.07 -20.21 -11.56
N MET A 488 13.67 -19.25 -12.28
CA MET A 488 12.96 -18.20 -13.00
C MET A 488 12.24 -18.67 -14.28
N ARG A 489 12.73 -19.72 -14.96
CA ARG A 489 12.11 -20.26 -16.18
C ARG A 489 11.20 -21.45 -15.91
N ASP A 490 11.64 -22.40 -15.09
CA ASP A 490 11.04 -23.75 -15.04
C ASP A 490 10.13 -23.96 -13.83
N ILE A 491 10.27 -23.14 -12.78
CA ILE A 491 9.65 -23.40 -11.48
C ILE A 491 8.69 -22.29 -11.08
N PHE A 492 9.09 -21.03 -11.28
CA PHE A 492 8.33 -19.89 -10.78
C PHE A 492 7.01 -19.69 -11.52
N GLU A 493 5.97 -19.36 -10.76
CA GLU A 493 4.65 -18.99 -11.26
C GLU A 493 4.56 -17.46 -11.42
N TYR A 494 3.96 -17.00 -12.51
CA TYR A 494 3.87 -15.58 -12.86
C TYR A 494 2.43 -15.12 -13.11
N ARG A 495 1.42 -15.74 -12.48
CA ARG A 495 0.02 -15.41 -12.75
C ARG A 495 -0.26 -13.96 -12.34
N GLY A 496 -0.91 -13.23 -13.23
CA GLY A 496 -1.14 -11.80 -13.05
C GLY A 496 0.10 -10.93 -13.32
N VAL A 497 1.27 -11.50 -13.64
CA VAL A 497 2.49 -10.79 -14.03
C VAL A 497 2.77 -10.98 -15.52
N LEU A 498 2.82 -12.23 -15.96
CA LEU A 498 2.99 -12.63 -17.35
C LEU A 498 1.77 -13.42 -17.84
N THR A 499 1.46 -13.28 -19.12
CA THR A 499 0.54 -14.16 -19.86
C THR A 499 1.22 -15.50 -20.17
N GLU A 500 0.44 -16.51 -20.59
CA GLU A 500 0.99 -17.84 -20.93
C GLU A 500 2.05 -17.80 -22.06
N ASP A 501 1.97 -16.82 -22.97
CA ASP A 501 2.97 -16.57 -24.01
C ASP A 501 4.15 -15.70 -23.55
N GLY A 502 4.26 -15.42 -22.25
CA GLY A 502 5.39 -14.71 -21.65
C GLY A 502 5.39 -13.20 -21.82
N LYS A 503 4.28 -12.60 -22.25
CA LYS A 503 4.13 -11.14 -22.37
C LYS A 503 3.62 -10.53 -21.07
N THR A 504 3.72 -9.20 -20.95
CA THR A 504 3.18 -8.49 -19.78
C THR A 504 1.67 -8.68 -19.66
N GLU A 505 1.20 -9.09 -18.48
CA GLU A 505 -0.23 -9.15 -18.16
C GLU A 505 -0.79 -7.74 -17.88
N THR A 506 -1.78 -7.29 -18.65
CA THR A 506 -2.39 -5.94 -18.54
C THR A 506 -3.88 -5.96 -18.17
N SER A 507 -4.52 -7.14 -18.12
CA SER A 507 -5.93 -7.29 -17.74
C SER A 507 -6.17 -7.15 -16.24
N LEU A 508 -5.11 -7.20 -15.43
CA LEU A 508 -5.17 -7.00 -13.99
C LEU A 508 -4.62 -5.63 -13.60
N TYR A 509 -5.38 -4.87 -12.81
CA TYR A 509 -4.87 -3.64 -12.22
C TYR A 509 -3.79 -3.92 -11.17
N LYS A 510 -2.59 -3.39 -11.39
CA LYS A 510 -1.45 -3.45 -10.47
C LYS A 510 -1.14 -2.04 -9.99
N SER A 511 -1.17 -1.82 -8.68
CA SER A 511 -0.75 -0.54 -8.11
C SER A 511 0.76 -0.34 -8.29
N ILE A 512 1.24 0.87 -8.02
CA ILE A 512 2.68 1.16 -8.02
C ILE A 512 3.41 0.27 -7.00
N ASP A 513 2.86 0.07 -5.80
CA ASP A 513 3.46 -0.76 -4.76
C ASP A 513 3.61 -2.22 -5.22
N VAL A 514 2.57 -2.76 -5.86
CA VAL A 514 2.60 -4.11 -6.43
C VAL A 514 3.63 -4.19 -7.55
N THR A 515 3.69 -3.17 -8.40
CA THR A 515 4.66 -3.08 -9.50
C THR A 515 6.10 -3.06 -9.01
N THR A 516 6.39 -2.25 -8.00
CA THR A 516 7.70 -2.20 -7.34
C THR A 516 8.03 -3.54 -6.67
N MET A 517 7.04 -4.24 -6.11
CA MET A 517 7.28 -5.54 -5.46
C MET A 517 7.75 -6.62 -6.45
N TYR A 518 7.11 -6.76 -7.61
CA TYR A 518 7.50 -7.79 -8.58
C TYR A 518 8.68 -7.38 -9.48
N GLN A 519 9.16 -6.13 -9.43
CA GLN A 519 10.46 -5.73 -10.02
C GLN A 519 11.63 -6.56 -9.46
N ASN A 520 11.49 -7.16 -8.29
CA ASN A 520 12.47 -8.12 -7.76
C ASN A 520 12.75 -9.27 -8.74
N TYR A 521 11.73 -9.74 -9.49
CA TYR A 521 11.93 -10.72 -10.55
C TYR A 521 12.73 -10.12 -11.72
N SER A 522 12.40 -8.90 -12.13
CA SER A 522 13.14 -8.18 -13.18
C SER A 522 14.61 -8.01 -12.84
N VAL A 523 14.94 -7.66 -11.58
CA VAL A 523 16.32 -7.58 -11.10
C VAL A 523 17.02 -8.94 -11.24
N ALA A 524 16.39 -10.03 -10.81
CA ALA A 524 16.96 -11.38 -10.91
C ALA A 524 17.18 -11.80 -12.38
N THR A 525 16.20 -11.60 -13.26
CA THR A 525 16.36 -11.89 -14.70
C THR A 525 17.42 -11.02 -15.36
N MET A 526 17.46 -9.73 -15.03
CA MET A 526 18.45 -8.82 -15.61
C MET A 526 19.87 -9.18 -15.14
N GLN A 527 20.04 -9.67 -13.92
CA GLN A 527 21.32 -10.20 -13.46
C GLN A 527 21.79 -11.42 -14.28
N LEU A 528 20.87 -12.30 -14.68
CA LEU A 528 21.18 -13.39 -15.63
C LEU A 528 21.59 -12.85 -16.99
N ALA A 529 20.87 -11.84 -17.49
CA ALA A 529 21.20 -11.17 -18.76
C ALA A 529 22.62 -10.60 -18.75
N PHE A 530 22.98 -9.88 -17.69
CA PHE A 530 24.35 -9.37 -17.50
C PHE A 530 25.40 -10.47 -17.47
N ASN A 531 25.11 -11.58 -16.79
CA ASN A 531 26.06 -12.69 -16.67
C ASN A 531 26.27 -13.39 -18.02
N ALA A 532 25.20 -13.61 -18.79
CA ALA A 532 25.27 -14.13 -20.16
C ALA A 532 25.98 -13.15 -21.11
N GLY A 533 25.69 -11.85 -21.01
CA GLY A 533 26.35 -10.79 -21.78
C GLY A 533 27.86 -10.75 -21.55
N ARG A 534 28.31 -10.88 -20.29
CA ARG A 534 29.74 -11.00 -19.94
C ARG A 534 30.41 -12.24 -20.51
N LYS A 535 29.67 -13.34 -20.66
CA LYS A 535 30.11 -14.57 -21.35
C LYS A 535 30.01 -14.48 -22.87
N LYS A 536 29.49 -13.36 -23.41
CA LYS A 536 29.21 -13.13 -24.83
C LYS A 536 28.15 -14.09 -25.40
N GLU A 537 27.29 -14.63 -24.53
CA GLU A 537 26.15 -15.48 -24.88
C GLU A 537 24.95 -14.58 -25.22
N TYR A 538 25.08 -13.76 -26.27
CA TYR A 538 24.12 -12.69 -26.56
C TYR A 538 22.67 -13.16 -26.79
N PRO A 539 22.38 -14.31 -27.46
CA PRO A 539 21.01 -14.80 -27.57
C PRO A 539 20.35 -15.06 -26.21
N GLU A 540 21.09 -15.62 -25.25
CA GLU A 540 20.58 -15.86 -23.91
C GLU A 540 20.46 -14.55 -23.11
N ALA A 541 21.42 -13.64 -23.27
CA ALA A 541 21.36 -12.32 -22.65
C ALA A 541 20.11 -11.52 -23.08
N ILE A 542 19.77 -11.58 -24.37
CA ILE A 542 18.56 -10.95 -24.92
C ILE A 542 17.31 -11.56 -24.29
N ASP A 543 17.17 -12.90 -24.29
CA ASP A 543 15.98 -13.56 -23.74
C ASP A 543 15.74 -13.17 -22.27
N TRP A 544 16.79 -13.17 -21.45
CA TRP A 544 16.67 -12.76 -20.05
C TRP A 544 16.33 -11.28 -19.87
N ALA A 545 16.90 -10.40 -20.68
CA ALA A 545 16.63 -8.97 -20.63
C ALA A 545 15.20 -8.65 -21.12
N GLU A 546 14.73 -9.28 -22.20
CA GLU A 546 13.36 -9.16 -22.67
C GLU A 546 12.36 -9.65 -21.61
N ARG A 547 12.61 -10.82 -21.01
CA ARG A 547 11.78 -11.34 -19.92
C ARG A 547 11.74 -10.38 -18.73
N SER A 548 12.86 -9.76 -18.38
CA SER A 548 12.93 -8.75 -17.31
C SER A 548 11.95 -7.59 -17.55
N PHE A 549 11.94 -7.04 -18.76
CA PHE A 549 11.05 -5.94 -19.13
C PHE A 549 9.61 -6.38 -19.39
N ALA A 550 9.39 -7.62 -19.80
CA ALA A 550 8.05 -8.20 -19.88
C ALA A 550 7.43 -8.35 -18.47
N ILE A 551 8.23 -8.76 -17.47
CA ILE A 551 7.79 -8.86 -16.08
C ILE A 551 7.44 -7.47 -15.54
N SER A 552 8.31 -6.48 -15.72
CA SER A 552 8.06 -5.11 -15.28
C SER A 552 8.47 -4.09 -16.35
N PRO A 553 7.51 -3.59 -17.15
CA PRO A 553 7.79 -2.54 -18.13
C PRO A 553 8.23 -1.21 -17.50
N ALA A 554 8.00 -1.02 -16.20
CA ALA A 554 8.44 0.13 -15.44
C ALA A 554 9.89 0.00 -14.93
N PHE A 555 10.52 -1.17 -15.05
CA PHE A 555 11.88 -1.40 -14.58
C PHE A 555 12.92 -0.71 -15.47
N ASP A 556 13.83 0.09 -14.89
CA ASP A 556 14.76 0.92 -15.67
C ASP A 556 16.19 0.36 -15.79
N TRP A 557 16.65 -0.41 -14.81
CA TRP A 557 18.02 -0.92 -14.82
C TRP A 557 18.24 -1.93 -15.95
N GLY A 558 19.33 -1.75 -16.71
CA GLY A 558 19.71 -2.64 -17.82
C GLY A 558 19.04 -2.35 -19.16
N ARG A 559 18.32 -1.23 -19.33
CA ARG A 559 17.71 -0.87 -20.63
C ARG A 559 18.73 -0.70 -21.74
N LYS A 560 19.81 0.06 -21.49
CA LYS A 560 20.92 0.25 -22.45
C LYS A 560 21.47 -1.09 -22.95
N GLU A 561 21.59 -2.04 -22.04
CA GLU A 561 22.25 -3.33 -22.25
C GLU A 561 21.49 -4.22 -23.22
N LEU A 562 20.15 -4.21 -23.19
CA LEU A 562 19.36 -4.95 -24.18
C LEU A 562 19.63 -4.46 -25.61
N GLY A 563 19.71 -3.15 -25.82
CA GLY A 563 20.09 -2.57 -27.11
C GLY A 563 21.50 -2.98 -27.54
N ILE A 564 22.46 -2.98 -26.61
CA ILE A 564 23.83 -3.45 -26.84
C ILE A 564 23.86 -4.95 -27.18
N TYR A 565 23.05 -5.78 -26.51
CA TYR A 565 22.98 -7.21 -26.81
C TYR A 565 22.39 -7.48 -28.19
N TYR A 566 21.36 -6.73 -28.61
CA TYR A 566 20.86 -6.79 -29.98
C TYR A 566 21.95 -6.45 -31.00
N MET A 567 22.68 -5.37 -30.77
CA MET A 567 23.78 -4.93 -31.62
C MET A 567 24.86 -6.02 -31.75
N HIS A 568 25.37 -6.55 -30.63
CA HIS A 568 26.39 -7.59 -30.66
C HIS A 568 25.89 -8.93 -31.22
N ASN A 569 24.60 -9.23 -31.10
CA ASN A 569 23.97 -10.37 -31.75
C ASN A 569 23.63 -10.12 -33.24
N ARG A 570 24.10 -9.00 -33.82
CA ARG A 570 23.88 -8.58 -35.22
C ARG A 570 22.42 -8.37 -35.59
N GLN A 571 21.55 -8.12 -34.61
CA GLN A 571 20.14 -7.76 -34.81
C GLN A 571 20.01 -6.23 -34.89
N TYR A 572 20.67 -5.62 -35.87
CA TYR A 572 20.83 -4.16 -35.95
C TYR A 572 19.49 -3.41 -36.08
N ASP A 573 18.57 -3.90 -36.90
CA ASP A 573 17.24 -3.29 -37.06
C ASP A 573 16.49 -3.22 -35.73
N LYS A 574 16.50 -4.31 -34.96
CA LYS A 574 15.90 -4.36 -33.62
C LYS A 574 16.63 -3.46 -32.63
N ALA A 575 17.96 -3.39 -32.68
CA ALA A 575 18.73 -2.51 -31.81
C ALA A 575 18.36 -1.03 -32.06
N ILE A 576 18.27 -0.62 -33.32
CA ILE A 576 17.87 0.74 -33.73
C ILE A 576 16.44 1.03 -33.28
N GLU A 577 15.49 0.14 -33.58
CA GLU A 577 14.09 0.29 -33.16
C GLU A 577 13.98 0.41 -31.63
N TYR A 578 14.69 -0.46 -30.91
CA TYR A 578 14.69 -0.46 -29.46
C TYR A 578 15.28 0.83 -28.89
N PHE A 579 16.47 1.25 -29.30
CA PHE A 579 17.07 2.50 -28.81
C PHE A 579 16.23 3.72 -29.14
N LYS A 580 15.65 3.81 -30.35
CA LYS A 580 14.70 4.88 -30.69
C LYS A 580 13.47 4.88 -29.78
N SER A 581 12.93 3.70 -29.45
CA SER A 581 11.82 3.62 -28.47
C SER A 581 12.23 4.11 -27.08
N GLN A 582 13.49 3.91 -26.68
CA GLN A 582 13.99 4.39 -25.39
C GLN A 582 14.26 5.91 -25.40
N GLN A 583 14.72 6.49 -26.52
CA GLN A 583 14.84 7.95 -26.68
C GLN A 583 13.49 8.66 -26.50
N VAL A 584 12.39 8.07 -26.96
CA VAL A 584 11.05 8.63 -26.75
C VAL A 584 10.62 8.54 -25.28
N ARG A 585 11.04 7.48 -24.58
CA ARG A 585 10.73 7.27 -23.16
C ARG A 585 11.53 8.23 -22.26
N ASP A 586 12.81 8.41 -22.55
CA ASP A 586 13.75 9.19 -21.75
C ASP A 586 14.66 10.02 -22.67
N PRO A 587 14.17 11.17 -23.19
CA PRO A 587 14.89 11.99 -24.17
C PRO A 587 16.17 12.64 -23.65
N ASP A 588 16.33 12.74 -22.34
CA ASP A 588 17.49 13.37 -21.70
C ASP A 588 18.65 12.37 -21.48
N ASN A 589 18.42 11.08 -21.76
CA ASN A 589 19.39 10.03 -21.50
C ASN A 589 20.33 9.81 -22.68
N CYS A 590 21.57 10.29 -22.52
CA CYS A 590 22.61 10.26 -23.55
C CYS A 590 22.87 8.85 -24.11
N ASP A 591 22.76 7.81 -23.28
CA ASP A 591 23.07 6.43 -23.67
C ASP A 591 22.16 5.92 -24.79
N PHE A 592 20.90 6.35 -24.84
CA PHE A 592 19.96 5.92 -25.88
C PHE A 592 20.18 6.66 -27.21
N HIS A 593 20.66 7.90 -27.15
CA HIS A 593 21.07 8.68 -28.33
C HIS A 593 22.34 8.10 -28.95
N LEU A 594 23.35 7.88 -28.12
CA LEU A 594 24.61 7.26 -28.54
C LEU A 594 24.42 5.82 -28.99
N GLY A 595 23.47 5.08 -28.40
CA GLY A 595 23.17 3.70 -28.77
C GLY A 595 22.77 3.53 -30.24
N VAL A 596 21.94 4.41 -30.79
CA VAL A 596 21.56 4.35 -32.23
C VAL A 596 22.77 4.64 -33.12
N ALA A 597 23.56 5.66 -32.78
CA ALA A 597 24.77 6.01 -33.53
C ALA A 597 25.78 4.86 -33.51
N ALA A 598 26.02 4.25 -32.34
CA ALA A 598 26.92 3.11 -32.18
C ALA A 598 26.50 1.89 -33.03
N VAL A 599 25.20 1.67 -33.22
CA VAL A 599 24.72 0.59 -34.12
C VAL A 599 25.09 0.89 -35.57
N TYR A 600 24.85 2.12 -36.06
CA TYR A 600 25.24 2.52 -37.42
C TYR A 600 26.76 2.49 -37.62
N GLU A 601 27.54 2.94 -36.64
CA GLU A 601 29.00 2.81 -36.66
C GLU A 601 29.46 1.35 -36.75
N THR A 602 28.81 0.45 -36.00
CA THR A 602 29.09 -0.99 -36.05
C THR A 602 28.75 -1.61 -37.41
N MET A 603 27.76 -1.05 -38.11
CA MET A 603 27.42 -1.41 -39.49
C MET A 603 28.38 -0.81 -40.53
N GLY A 604 29.23 0.14 -40.13
CA GLY A 604 30.11 0.90 -41.01
C GLY A 604 29.43 2.10 -41.70
N ASP A 605 28.17 2.40 -41.36
CA ASP A 605 27.39 3.50 -41.91
C ASP A 605 27.61 4.77 -41.07
N LEU A 606 28.77 5.38 -41.25
CA LEU A 606 29.16 6.59 -40.50
C LEU A 606 28.30 7.81 -40.86
N ASP A 607 27.72 7.84 -42.07
CA ASP A 607 26.84 8.93 -42.52
C ASP A 607 25.53 8.91 -41.72
N SER A 608 24.86 7.75 -41.64
CA SER A 608 23.65 7.60 -40.82
C SER A 608 23.93 7.82 -39.32
N ALA A 609 25.10 7.39 -38.83
CA ALA A 609 25.50 7.65 -37.45
C ALA A 609 25.59 9.16 -37.16
N LEU A 610 26.18 9.92 -38.09
CA LEU A 610 26.30 11.38 -37.97
C LEU A 610 24.94 12.09 -38.03
N ASP A 611 24.06 11.68 -38.95
CA ASP A 611 22.70 12.23 -39.07
C ASP A 611 21.90 12.03 -37.78
N VAL A 612 22.00 10.86 -37.16
CA VAL A 612 21.35 10.56 -35.89
C VAL A 612 21.90 11.43 -34.75
N LEU A 613 23.21 11.64 -34.68
CA LEU A 613 23.82 12.51 -33.67
C LEU A 613 23.43 13.97 -33.87
N ALA A 614 23.33 14.43 -35.13
CA ALA A 614 22.85 15.77 -35.44
C ALA A 614 21.42 15.96 -34.91
N LEU A 615 20.50 15.05 -35.22
CA LEU A 615 19.13 15.07 -34.69
C LEU A 615 19.09 14.96 -33.16
N SER A 616 19.93 14.10 -32.58
CA SER A 616 19.98 13.90 -31.12
C SER A 616 20.48 15.13 -30.38
N SER A 617 21.39 15.90 -30.98
CA SER A 617 21.91 17.14 -30.42
C SER A 617 20.86 18.28 -30.32
N ASP A 618 19.72 18.16 -31.01
CA ASP A 618 18.58 19.09 -30.87
C ASP A 618 17.65 18.71 -29.71
N VAL A 619 17.72 17.47 -29.24
CA VAL A 619 16.83 16.93 -28.20
C VAL A 619 17.55 16.84 -26.86
N ALA A 620 18.64 16.07 -26.82
CA ALA A 620 19.42 15.80 -25.62
C ALA A 620 20.52 16.86 -25.44
N ILE A 621 20.11 18.13 -25.32
CA ILE A 621 21.01 19.27 -25.39
C ILE A 621 22.11 19.27 -24.32
N ALA A 622 21.86 18.65 -23.16
CA ALA A 622 22.79 18.59 -22.03
C ALA A 622 23.84 17.46 -22.14
N CYS A 623 23.80 16.64 -23.19
CA CYS A 623 24.66 15.47 -23.36
C CYS A 623 25.95 15.80 -24.13
N ARG A 624 27.03 16.18 -23.41
CA ARG A 624 28.34 16.49 -24.02
C ARG A 624 28.86 15.39 -24.95
N ASP A 625 28.62 14.14 -24.61
CA ASP A 625 29.11 12.98 -25.36
C ASP A 625 28.53 12.90 -26.77
N ILE A 626 27.31 13.40 -27.02
CA ILE A 626 26.70 13.43 -28.36
C ILE A 626 27.50 14.36 -29.28
N TYR A 627 27.89 15.53 -28.78
CA TYR A 627 28.62 16.53 -29.56
C TYR A 627 30.07 16.10 -29.81
N THR A 628 30.72 15.51 -28.81
CA THR A 628 32.10 15.00 -28.97
C THR A 628 32.14 13.77 -29.88
N HIS A 629 31.18 12.84 -29.79
CA HIS A 629 31.08 11.75 -30.75
C HIS A 629 30.75 12.24 -32.17
N GLY A 630 29.84 13.20 -32.31
CA GLY A 630 29.50 13.81 -33.60
C GLY A 630 30.71 14.46 -34.26
N PHE A 631 31.49 15.22 -33.50
CA PHE A 631 32.78 15.77 -33.94
C PHE A 631 33.72 14.68 -34.44
N ASN A 632 33.95 13.62 -33.64
CA ASN A 632 34.89 12.55 -33.99
C ASN A 632 34.47 11.82 -35.28
N ILE A 633 33.17 11.53 -35.45
CA ILE A 633 32.66 10.86 -36.66
C ILE A 633 32.77 11.79 -37.89
N ALA A 634 32.36 13.05 -37.76
CA ALA A 634 32.48 14.02 -38.85
C ALA A 634 33.94 14.24 -39.28
N ALA A 635 34.86 14.29 -38.32
CA ALA A 635 36.29 14.42 -38.58
C ALA A 635 36.86 13.19 -39.31
N ARG A 636 36.48 11.97 -38.88
CA ARG A 636 36.81 10.70 -39.58
C ARG A 636 36.28 10.68 -41.02
N LEU A 637 35.11 11.26 -41.26
CA LEU A 637 34.53 11.41 -42.61
C LEU A 637 35.20 12.52 -43.44
N GLY A 638 36.01 13.39 -42.83
CA GLY A 638 36.61 14.56 -43.49
C GLY A 638 35.67 15.75 -43.62
N ARG A 639 34.50 15.71 -42.97
CA ARG A 639 33.46 16.75 -42.98
C ARG A 639 33.80 17.85 -41.98
N ARG A 640 34.83 18.64 -42.26
CA ARG A 640 35.41 19.64 -41.33
C ARG A 640 34.38 20.66 -40.83
N THR A 641 33.46 21.11 -41.69
CA THR A 641 32.44 22.10 -41.33
C THR A 641 31.45 21.54 -40.31
N GLU A 642 30.91 20.34 -40.57
CA GLU A 642 29.98 19.65 -39.66
C GLU A 642 30.66 19.32 -38.32
N ALA A 643 31.91 18.87 -38.34
CA ALA A 643 32.68 18.60 -37.13
C ALA A 643 32.75 19.84 -36.21
N LYS A 644 33.09 21.01 -36.78
CA LYS A 644 33.11 22.27 -36.04
C LYS A 644 31.74 22.66 -35.49
N GLU A 645 30.68 22.39 -36.25
CA GLU A 645 29.32 22.77 -35.87
C GLU A 645 28.86 22.06 -34.59
N PHE A 646 29.18 20.77 -34.42
CA PHE A 646 28.87 20.06 -33.17
C PHE A 646 29.52 20.72 -31.94
N VAL A 647 30.82 21.03 -32.02
CA VAL A 647 31.54 21.66 -30.90
C VAL A 647 31.03 23.07 -30.66
N LYS A 648 30.80 23.84 -31.74
CA LYS A 648 30.24 25.20 -31.65
C LYS A 648 28.88 25.20 -30.94
N LYS A 649 27.99 24.27 -31.34
CA LYS A 649 26.64 24.15 -30.78
C LYS A 649 26.68 23.87 -29.28
N TRP A 650 27.59 23.00 -28.82
CA TRP A 650 27.80 22.78 -27.38
C TRP A 650 28.24 24.06 -26.66
N VAL A 651 29.25 24.77 -27.18
CA VAL A 651 29.79 25.99 -26.56
C VAL A 651 28.76 27.12 -26.52
N ASP A 652 27.91 27.24 -27.55
CA ASP A 652 26.83 28.24 -27.58
C ASP A 652 25.76 27.93 -26.51
N LEU A 653 25.44 26.66 -26.29
CA LEU A 653 24.45 26.20 -25.31
C LEU A 653 25.01 26.18 -23.86
N HIS A 654 26.30 25.92 -23.72
CA HIS A 654 27.01 25.71 -22.45
C HIS A 654 28.28 26.59 -22.34
N PRO A 655 28.13 27.93 -22.30
CA PRO A 655 29.27 28.86 -22.25
C PRO A 655 30.14 28.72 -20.99
N GLU A 656 29.64 28.03 -19.96
CA GLU A 656 30.37 27.68 -18.75
C GLU A 656 31.46 26.61 -18.94
N ASP A 657 31.36 25.78 -19.99
CA ASP A 657 32.31 24.71 -20.27
C ASP A 657 33.57 25.27 -20.95
N ARG A 658 34.49 25.76 -20.11
CA ARG A 658 35.78 26.34 -20.55
C ARG A 658 36.66 25.35 -21.29
N GLU A 659 36.53 24.06 -21.02
CA GLU A 659 37.33 23.03 -21.68
C GLU A 659 36.92 22.92 -23.16
N MET A 660 35.62 22.79 -23.41
CA MET A 660 35.09 22.75 -24.77
C MET A 660 35.24 24.09 -25.51
N ALA A 661 35.16 25.23 -24.82
CA ALA A 661 35.41 26.53 -25.40
C ALA A 661 36.88 26.67 -25.88
N ASN A 662 37.84 26.19 -25.09
CA ASN A 662 39.25 26.15 -25.48
C ASN A 662 39.47 25.15 -26.63
N PHE A 663 38.82 23.98 -26.59
CA PHE A 663 38.86 23.01 -27.67
C PHE A 663 38.33 23.59 -28.99
N TYR A 664 37.25 24.36 -28.94
CA TYR A 664 36.70 25.07 -30.11
C TYR A 664 37.66 26.13 -30.66
N ALA A 665 38.36 26.86 -29.79
CA ALA A 665 39.34 27.87 -30.21
C ALA A 665 40.53 27.24 -30.99
N ASP A 666 40.91 26.02 -30.63
CA ASP A 666 42.01 25.25 -31.25
C ASP A 666 41.56 24.29 -32.36
N ILE A 667 40.26 24.25 -32.68
CA ILE A 667 39.64 23.17 -33.47
C ILE A 667 40.23 23.02 -34.87
N ASP A 668 40.64 24.13 -35.50
CA ASP A 668 41.26 24.12 -36.82
C ASP A 668 42.59 23.39 -36.84
N ARG A 669 43.44 23.66 -35.85
CA ARG A 669 44.73 22.98 -35.65
C ARG A 669 44.53 21.49 -35.41
N ILE A 670 43.54 21.12 -34.60
CA ILE A 670 43.24 19.72 -34.28
C ILE A 670 42.77 18.96 -35.53
N LEU A 671 41.89 19.55 -36.33
CA LEU A 671 41.43 18.94 -37.59
C LEU A 671 42.55 18.85 -38.64
N ASP A 672 43.50 19.79 -38.66
CA ASP A 672 44.70 19.71 -39.52
C ASP A 672 45.60 18.55 -39.09
N GLU A 673 45.85 18.37 -37.79
CA GLU A 673 46.62 17.25 -37.24
C GLU A 673 45.96 15.89 -37.53
N GLU A 674 44.63 15.79 -37.45
CA GLU A 674 43.90 14.56 -37.80
C GLU A 674 43.94 14.25 -39.30
N SER A 675 43.82 15.26 -40.16
CA SER A 675 43.96 15.07 -41.62
C SER A 675 45.36 14.56 -41.99
N ALA A 676 46.41 15.12 -41.39
CA ALA A 676 47.79 14.68 -41.60
C ALA A 676 48.04 13.24 -41.10
N ARG A 677 47.38 12.80 -40.02
CA ARG A 677 47.44 11.41 -39.55
C ARG A 677 46.74 10.46 -40.52
N ARG A 678 45.55 10.82 -41.01
CA ARG A 678 44.80 10.03 -41.98
C ARG A 678 45.60 9.77 -43.25
N ASP A 679 46.27 10.81 -43.76
CA ASP A 679 47.12 10.72 -44.95
C ASP A 679 48.38 9.87 -44.73
N SER A 680 48.84 9.70 -43.49
CA SER A 680 50.00 8.86 -43.13
C SER A 680 49.67 7.36 -42.98
N THR A 681 48.46 7.02 -42.50
CA THR A 681 48.00 5.64 -42.27
C THR A 681 47.60 4.88 -43.52
N ASP A 682 47.37 5.57 -44.65
CA ASP A 682 47.06 4.93 -45.95
C ASP A 682 48.29 4.24 -46.59
N SER A 683 49.42 4.17 -45.87
CA SER A 683 50.68 3.56 -46.30
C SER A 683 51.07 2.25 -45.59
N GLY A 684 50.24 1.68 -44.71
CA GLY A 684 50.53 0.41 -44.06
C GLY A 684 49.33 -0.23 -43.35
N VAL A 685 49.00 -1.46 -43.76
CA VAL A 685 47.95 -2.29 -43.17
C VAL A 685 48.38 -2.78 -41.79
N GLU A 686 47.65 -2.41 -40.74
CA GLU A 686 47.58 -3.16 -39.48
C GLU A 686 46.14 -3.12 -38.94
N GLU A 687 45.58 -4.30 -38.65
CA GLU A 687 44.23 -4.48 -38.11
C GLU A 687 44.11 -3.88 -36.70
N ILE A 688 43.11 -3.01 -36.51
CA ILE A 688 42.75 -2.41 -35.21
C ILE A 688 41.87 -3.41 -34.42
N PRO A 689 42.21 -3.79 -33.17
CA PRO A 689 41.32 -4.59 -32.34
C PRO A 689 40.17 -3.72 -31.77
N PRO A 690 38.98 -4.31 -31.51
CA PRO A 690 37.80 -3.55 -31.10
C PRO A 690 37.99 -2.83 -29.77
N ALA A 691 37.70 -1.52 -29.77
CA ALA A 691 37.71 -0.67 -28.59
C ALA A 691 36.57 -1.06 -27.63
N GLY A 692 36.93 -1.76 -26.57
CA GLY A 692 36.01 -2.18 -25.52
C GLY A 692 36.76 -2.57 -24.27
N GLN A 693 37.60 -1.68 -23.75
CA GLN A 693 38.20 -1.76 -22.41
C GLN A 693 38.90 -0.44 -22.05
N SER A 694 38.20 0.47 -21.37
CA SER A 694 38.82 1.38 -20.40
C SER A 694 37.81 1.69 -19.30
N ARG A 695 38.34 1.65 -18.07
CA ARG A 695 37.67 1.56 -16.76
C ARG A 695 36.60 2.59 -16.46
#